data_AF-A0AAN6Y0B3-F1
#
_entry.id   AF-A0AAN6Y0B3-F1
#
_cell.length_a   1.000
_cell.length_b   1.000
_cell.length_c   1.000
_cell.angle_alpha   90.00
_cell.angle_beta   90.00
_cell.angle_gamma   90.00
#
_symmetry.space_group_name_H-M   'P 1'
#
loop_
_entity.id
_entity.type
_entity.pdbx_description
1 polymer ?
#
loop_
_entity_poly.entity_id
_entity_poly.type
_entity_poly.pdbx_seq_one_letter_code
_entity_poly.pdbx_strand_id
1 'polypeptide(L)'
;MGSLDASNPVATDLDSPAYWYATSGHDLERMMQLAGIPETAQNPFLEFYRTVLCPALGARPGHTSLSCPSQRSSVLGWEGNPFEYSFEFKGSTKKAGVRFAADFTEHRPNNSLHPLSMSQSRHIIDYLRTRVPGFDSTWNDAFDQFFSVEDISPEQQESLIPEVGFQTPIMLGFDIKPGMLDPSSPSSWPDIVPLMLKSYYTPHYISLARNMSNNFDAIKASIQRLPNLEQTSPNILKALDMLDSYLSTKPQSYKQSAQYMATDFVSPAKARLKIYFRFYNPSPGKDYEFDDIWEYYTLGERIPGLDGDRDMLRDLIDLVGGHTSPSSLTQNPSASRDKDIKWKTDKVRVSKTRRKPIALYFSLTPDTPYPTPKLYYNPAQSSKLPDDLSIARGIDGWMEKYGWADGGLSVEERAGRVFSHRQLEEKNGIFTFVAFGRKEDGGVQVIGSEQLGELGKKFNKKVQTSLSVYMTPEFVLSPPVPFFPLIAGWLPAYLYRVMYCPSQTRYSAAGWLEARDTQKFASHEPFDRDEFRDMVLNHIDWNSGGKSPFISLLPGPCGAVDWGRALRPNNNWDLVEIETAELLWEGVRLFKLVDVSDKLGIDLPAKKSSYLRFEYLCLHRVPPNAITQKVSKEKIPSDTILPWIENLRKQQPQRTPRSVTRKAQRVVFADASSDEEIAPKKENLKDLLCRLKELLQEMVILLKSSSDKET
;
A
#
# COMPACT_ATOMS: atom_id res chain seq x y z
N MET A 1 -35.86 0.56 -33.04
CA MET A 1 -34.68 1.27 -33.58
C MET A 1 -34.27 2.34 -32.59
N GLY A 2 -33.22 2.07 -31.83
CA GLY A 2 -32.59 2.99 -30.89
C GLY A 2 -31.19 2.43 -30.64
N SER A 3 -30.19 3.15 -31.13
CA SER A 3 -28.79 2.76 -31.25
C SER A 3 -28.18 2.34 -29.92
N LEU A 4 -27.65 1.12 -29.84
CA LEU A 4 -26.73 0.70 -28.79
C LEU A 4 -25.41 1.43 -29.02
N ASP A 5 -25.08 2.34 -28.10
CA ASP A 5 -23.82 3.07 -28.11
C ASP A 5 -22.72 2.13 -27.62
N ALA A 6 -22.15 1.37 -28.56
CA ALA A 6 -20.97 0.55 -28.38
C ALA A 6 -19.73 1.42 -28.59
N SER A 7 -19.28 2.15 -27.55
CA SER A 7 -17.86 2.53 -27.40
C SER A 7 -17.60 3.22 -26.06
N ASN A 8 -17.31 2.43 -25.03
CA ASN A 8 -16.39 2.87 -23.99
C ASN A 8 -15.45 1.69 -23.71
N PRO A 9 -14.29 1.60 -24.39
CA PRO A 9 -13.25 0.73 -23.87
C PRO A 9 -12.91 1.26 -22.48
N VAL A 10 -13.04 0.40 -21.47
CA VAL A 10 -12.50 0.64 -20.13
C VAL A 10 -11.03 0.92 -20.33
N ALA A 11 -10.65 2.20 -20.35
CA ALA A 11 -9.26 2.60 -20.32
C ALA A 11 -8.73 2.08 -18.99
N THR A 12 -7.95 1.00 -19.04
CA THR A 12 -7.01 0.70 -17.98
C THR A 12 -6.09 1.90 -17.91
N ASP A 13 -6.35 2.79 -16.95
CA ASP A 13 -5.50 3.96 -16.69
C ASP A 13 -4.15 3.39 -16.26
N LEU A 14 -3.24 3.21 -17.23
CA LEU A 14 -1.89 2.64 -17.07
C LEU A 14 -1.09 3.39 -15.98
N ASP A 15 -1.57 4.57 -15.58
CA ASP A 15 -1.04 5.42 -14.52
C ASP A 15 -1.53 5.04 -13.10
N SER A 16 -2.40 4.04 -12.91
CA SER A 16 -2.99 3.75 -11.58
C SER A 16 -2.06 3.04 -10.58
N PRO A 17 -1.37 1.93 -10.91
CA PRO A 17 -0.37 1.35 -10.00
C PRO A 17 0.75 2.37 -9.71
N ALA A 18 1.06 3.14 -10.74
CA ALA A 18 1.99 4.24 -10.76
C ALA A 18 1.64 5.33 -9.72
N TYR A 19 0.40 5.77 -9.74
CA TYR A 19 -0.17 6.71 -8.78
C TYR A 19 -0.08 6.20 -7.33
N TRP A 20 -0.48 4.94 -7.09
CA TRP A 20 -0.46 4.37 -5.74
C TRP A 20 0.97 4.27 -5.21
N TYR A 21 1.93 3.86 -6.04
CA TYR A 21 3.33 3.85 -5.62
C TYR A 21 3.85 5.27 -5.31
N ALA A 22 3.54 6.24 -6.18
CA ALA A 22 3.94 7.64 -6.02
C ALA A 22 3.25 8.38 -4.85
N THR A 23 2.24 7.77 -4.24
CA THR A 23 1.55 8.32 -3.07
C THR A 23 1.81 7.44 -1.86
N SER A 24 1.03 6.37 -1.72
CA SER A 24 1.06 5.49 -0.56
C SER A 24 2.34 4.67 -0.44
N GLY A 25 3.00 4.37 -1.56
CA GLY A 25 4.34 3.76 -1.55
C GLY A 25 5.40 4.66 -0.90
N HIS A 26 5.43 5.94 -1.26
CA HIS A 26 6.37 6.91 -0.68
C HIS A 26 6.06 7.27 0.77
N ASP A 27 4.79 7.26 1.18
CA ASP A 27 4.43 7.41 2.59
C ASP A 27 4.99 6.25 3.41
N LEU A 28 4.83 5.01 2.95
CA LEU A 28 5.37 3.82 3.60
C LEU A 28 6.91 3.80 3.63
N GLU A 29 7.57 4.17 2.53
CA GLU A 29 9.02 4.32 2.47
C GLU A 29 9.52 5.28 3.56
N ARG A 30 8.94 6.49 3.64
CA ARG A 30 9.27 7.48 4.68
C ARG A 30 8.99 6.95 6.08
N MET A 31 7.85 6.30 6.30
CA MET A 31 7.54 5.70 7.61
C MET A 31 8.59 4.66 8.02
N MET A 32 9.04 3.81 7.11
CA MET A 32 10.06 2.80 7.39
C MET A 32 11.42 3.41 7.71
N GLN A 33 11.83 4.45 6.96
CA GLN A 33 13.06 5.19 7.21
C GLN A 33 13.04 5.84 8.60
N LEU A 34 11.94 6.54 8.95
CA LEU A 34 11.77 7.20 10.25
C LEU A 34 11.67 6.20 11.42
N ALA A 35 11.20 4.97 11.16
CA ALA A 35 11.19 3.88 12.13
C ALA A 35 12.55 3.16 12.25
N GLY A 36 13.55 3.52 11.44
CA GLY A 36 14.87 2.89 11.44
C GLY A 36 14.84 1.43 10.96
N ILE A 37 13.91 1.09 10.06
CA ILE A 37 13.88 -0.22 9.40
C ILE A 37 15.06 -0.28 8.41
N PRO A 38 15.89 -1.33 8.39
CA PRO A 38 17.04 -1.40 7.49
C PRO A 38 16.62 -1.52 6.02
N GLU A 39 17.39 -0.94 5.09
CA GLU A 39 17.13 -1.00 3.63
C GLU A 39 16.97 -2.44 3.12
N THR A 40 17.67 -3.39 3.73
CA THR A 40 17.57 -4.82 3.41
C THR A 40 16.19 -5.41 3.68
N ALA A 41 15.38 -4.77 4.53
CA ALA A 41 13.96 -5.08 4.72
C ALA A 41 13.03 -4.12 3.96
N GLN A 42 13.42 -2.86 3.78
CA GLN A 42 12.62 -1.89 3.03
C GLN A 42 12.49 -2.28 1.57
N ASN A 43 13.59 -2.61 0.88
CA ASN A 43 13.60 -2.83 -0.56
C ASN A 43 12.72 -4.01 -1.00
N PRO A 44 12.82 -5.21 -0.40
CA PRO A 44 11.93 -6.32 -0.76
C PRO A 44 10.45 -6.01 -0.48
N PHE A 45 10.17 -5.28 0.61
CA PHE A 45 8.81 -4.88 0.94
C PHE A 45 8.25 -3.84 -0.05
N LEU A 46 9.03 -2.82 -0.42
CA LEU A 46 8.61 -1.81 -1.41
C LEU A 46 8.43 -2.41 -2.80
N GLU A 47 9.25 -3.40 -3.17
CA GLU A 47 9.07 -4.11 -4.43
C GLU A 47 7.79 -4.96 -4.42
N PHE A 48 7.52 -5.69 -3.34
CA PHE A 48 6.24 -6.36 -3.13
C PHE A 48 5.06 -5.38 -3.21
N TYR A 49 5.16 -4.24 -2.53
CA TYR A 49 4.14 -3.20 -2.55
C TYR A 49 3.88 -2.71 -3.98
N ARG A 50 4.94 -2.40 -4.72
CA ARG A 50 4.89 -1.90 -6.10
C ARG A 50 4.31 -2.92 -7.07
N THR A 51 4.75 -4.17 -6.99
CA THR A 51 4.48 -5.18 -8.03
C THR A 51 3.21 -5.99 -7.76
N VAL A 52 2.80 -6.10 -6.49
CA VAL A 52 1.66 -6.92 -6.10
C VAL A 52 0.51 -6.07 -5.56
N LEU A 53 0.79 -5.12 -4.65
CA LEU A 53 -0.28 -4.36 -4.01
C LEU A 53 -0.80 -3.22 -4.89
N CYS A 54 0.08 -2.41 -5.49
CA CYS A 54 -0.30 -1.29 -6.36
C CYS A 54 -1.28 -1.69 -7.49
N PRO A 55 -1.09 -2.81 -8.20
CA PRO A 55 -2.06 -3.28 -9.21
C PRO A 55 -3.42 -3.69 -8.63
N ALA A 56 -3.46 -4.22 -7.41
CA ALA A 56 -4.68 -4.73 -6.77
C ALA A 56 -5.58 -3.63 -6.18
N LEU A 57 -5.13 -2.38 -6.14
CA LEU A 57 -5.87 -1.25 -5.54
C LEU A 57 -6.83 -0.55 -6.52
N GLY A 58 -6.88 -1.03 -7.77
CA GLY A 58 -7.72 -0.48 -8.81
C GLY A 58 -7.27 0.92 -9.27
N ALA A 59 -8.18 1.62 -9.94
CA ALA A 59 -7.90 2.91 -10.54
C ALA A 59 -7.64 4.00 -9.49
N ARG A 60 -6.80 4.97 -9.86
CA ARG A 60 -6.56 6.16 -9.03
C ARG A 60 -7.86 6.91 -8.72
N PRO A 61 -7.95 7.60 -7.58
CA PRO A 61 -9.09 8.45 -7.25
C PRO A 61 -9.23 9.58 -8.28
N GLY A 62 -10.42 9.72 -8.86
CA GLY A 62 -10.79 10.86 -9.71
C GLY A 62 -11.67 11.87 -8.98
N HIS A 63 -11.97 13.00 -9.62
CA HIS A 63 -12.90 14.00 -9.07
C HIS A 63 -14.28 13.41 -8.72
N THR A 64 -14.74 12.44 -9.50
CA THR A 64 -16.00 11.73 -9.25
C THR A 64 -15.91 10.69 -8.13
N SER A 65 -14.71 10.24 -7.78
CA SER A 65 -14.49 9.29 -6.67
C SER A 65 -14.76 9.92 -5.31
N LEU A 66 -14.52 11.23 -5.16
CA LEU A 66 -14.86 12.01 -3.96
C LEU A 66 -16.38 12.23 -3.80
N SER A 67 -17.14 12.09 -4.89
CA SER A 67 -18.60 12.16 -4.91
C SER A 67 -19.29 10.80 -4.93
N CYS A 68 -18.53 9.69 -4.90
CA CYS A 68 -19.11 8.35 -4.88
C CYS A 68 -19.94 8.17 -3.59
N PRO A 69 -21.15 7.59 -3.64
CA PRO A 69 -21.93 7.35 -2.44
C PRO A 69 -21.08 6.57 -1.43
N SER A 70 -21.06 7.00 -0.17
CA SER A 70 -20.25 6.38 0.90
C SER A 70 -20.48 4.87 1.10
N GLN A 71 -21.54 4.34 0.50
CA GLN A 71 -21.90 2.93 0.53
C GLN A 71 -21.02 2.09 -0.41
N ARG A 72 -20.37 2.70 -1.41
CA ARG A 72 -19.47 2.05 -2.39
C ARG A 72 -18.01 2.45 -2.18
N SER A 73 -17.65 2.70 -0.94
CA SER A 73 -16.31 3.13 -0.56
C SER A 73 -15.73 2.20 0.49
N SER A 74 -14.40 2.15 0.54
CA SER A 74 -13.69 1.43 1.59
C SER A 74 -14.11 1.91 2.99
N VAL A 75 -14.20 0.97 3.93
CA VAL A 75 -14.47 1.26 5.34
C VAL A 75 -13.21 1.74 6.11
N LEU A 76 -12.01 1.65 5.51
CA LEU A 76 -10.76 2.04 6.15
C LEU A 76 -10.62 3.55 6.30
N GLY A 77 -10.54 4.31 5.21
CA GLY A 77 -10.33 5.76 5.24
C GLY A 77 -11.61 6.59 5.44
N TRP A 78 -11.44 7.83 5.91
CA TRP A 78 -12.55 8.80 6.07
C TRP A 78 -13.32 9.09 4.78
N GLU A 79 -12.59 9.14 3.66
CA GLU A 79 -13.11 9.48 2.34
C GLU A 79 -13.22 8.25 1.42
N GLY A 80 -13.18 7.04 1.99
CA GLY A 80 -13.10 5.83 1.18
C GLY A 80 -11.68 5.53 0.66
N ASN A 81 -10.66 6.06 1.34
CA ASN A 81 -9.28 5.68 1.09
C ASN A 81 -9.10 4.19 1.42
N PRO A 82 -8.56 3.37 0.49
CA PRO A 82 -8.33 1.96 0.75
C PRO A 82 -7.20 1.70 1.75
N PHE A 83 -6.57 2.70 2.36
CA PHE A 83 -5.46 2.53 3.30
C PHE A 83 -5.65 3.19 4.66
N GLU A 84 -5.04 2.58 5.67
CA GLU A 84 -4.78 3.20 6.96
C GLU A 84 -3.39 2.75 7.46
N TYR A 85 -2.49 3.71 7.67
CA TYR A 85 -1.15 3.46 8.20
C TYR A 85 -1.16 3.48 9.72
N SER A 86 -0.14 2.90 10.36
CA SER A 86 0.14 3.20 11.76
C SER A 86 1.60 3.07 12.15
N PHE A 87 2.02 3.95 13.07
CA PHE A 87 3.18 3.69 13.92
C PHE A 87 2.72 2.92 15.17
N GLU A 88 3.47 1.89 15.55
CA GLU A 88 3.33 1.20 16.83
C GLU A 88 4.48 1.55 17.76
N PHE A 89 4.17 2.08 18.93
CA PHE A 89 5.09 2.27 20.04
C PHE A 89 4.80 1.25 21.14
N LYS A 90 5.84 0.82 21.85
CA LYS A 90 5.74 -0.18 22.91
C LYS A 90 6.60 0.25 24.09
N GLY A 91 6.09 0.08 25.31
CA GLY A 91 6.88 0.41 26.51
C GLY A 91 8.16 -0.42 26.67
N SER A 92 8.26 -1.58 26.01
CA SER A 92 9.43 -2.49 26.10
C SER A 92 10.57 -2.15 25.14
N THR A 93 10.32 -1.32 24.11
CA THR A 93 11.30 -1.03 23.07
C THR A 93 11.13 0.38 22.53
N LYS A 94 12.26 1.05 22.31
CA LYS A 94 12.32 2.38 21.72
C LYS A 94 12.05 2.37 20.22
N LYS A 95 12.13 1.21 19.56
CA LYS A 95 11.90 1.11 18.11
C LYS A 95 10.42 1.11 17.78
N ALA A 96 9.99 2.09 16.99
CA ALA A 96 8.66 2.13 16.41
C ALA A 96 8.47 1.00 15.38
N GLY A 97 7.31 0.36 15.39
CA GLY A 97 6.87 -0.53 14.32
C GLY A 97 6.10 0.23 13.25
N VAL A 98 6.18 -0.22 12.00
CA VAL A 98 5.36 0.29 10.90
C VAL A 98 4.35 -0.76 10.48
N ARG A 99 3.10 -0.32 10.30
CA ARG A 99 2.01 -1.16 9.80
C ARG A 99 1.16 -0.39 8.82
N PHE A 100 0.40 -1.12 8.03
CA PHE A 100 -0.75 -0.56 7.34
C PHE A 100 -1.83 -1.63 7.15
N ALA A 101 -3.06 -1.18 6.98
CA ALA A 101 -4.16 -1.97 6.47
C ALA A 101 -4.54 -1.49 5.08
N ALA A 102 -4.98 -2.41 4.23
CA ALA A 102 -5.47 -2.11 2.90
C ALA A 102 -6.74 -2.89 2.57
N ASP A 103 -7.64 -2.24 1.82
CA ASP A 103 -8.85 -2.80 1.23
C ASP A 103 -8.64 -2.96 -0.27
N PHE A 104 -8.63 -4.21 -0.73
CA PHE A 104 -8.42 -4.59 -2.13
C PHE A 104 -9.72 -4.93 -2.86
N THR A 105 -10.87 -4.55 -2.28
CA THR A 105 -12.14 -4.64 -2.99
C THR A 105 -12.09 -3.72 -4.22
N GLU A 106 -12.60 -4.21 -5.34
CA GLU A 106 -12.61 -3.48 -6.60
C GLU A 106 -13.65 -2.35 -6.55
N HIS A 107 -13.30 -1.23 -5.91
CA HIS A 107 -14.17 -0.05 -5.81
C HIS A 107 -14.13 0.81 -7.08
N ARG A 108 -13.05 0.72 -7.87
CA ARG A 108 -12.72 1.64 -8.96
C ARG A 108 -12.09 0.90 -10.17
N PRO A 109 -12.88 0.52 -11.19
CA PRO A 109 -14.34 0.53 -11.20
C PRO A 109 -14.93 -0.54 -10.27
N ASN A 110 -16.21 -0.38 -9.93
CA ASN A 110 -16.93 -1.43 -9.20
C ASN A 110 -17.02 -2.71 -10.04
N ASN A 111 -16.78 -3.87 -9.43
CA ASN A 111 -17.04 -5.16 -10.06
C ASN A 111 -18.53 -5.50 -9.98
N SER A 112 -19.33 -5.07 -10.96
CA SER A 112 -20.76 -5.33 -10.97
C SER A 112 -21.14 -6.80 -11.12
N LEU A 113 -20.23 -7.65 -11.59
CA LEU A 113 -20.46 -9.10 -11.71
C LEU A 113 -20.24 -9.82 -10.39
N HIS A 114 -19.30 -9.34 -9.57
CA HIS A 114 -19.02 -9.88 -8.25
C HIS A 114 -18.75 -8.76 -7.23
N PRO A 115 -19.80 -8.01 -6.82
CA PRO A 115 -19.66 -6.79 -6.01
C PRO A 115 -18.98 -6.99 -4.66
N LEU A 116 -19.10 -8.19 -4.09
CA LEU A 116 -18.51 -8.55 -2.80
C LEU A 116 -17.39 -9.58 -2.95
N SER A 117 -16.73 -9.62 -4.11
CA SER A 117 -15.63 -10.56 -4.34
C SER A 117 -14.47 -10.31 -3.39
N MET A 118 -13.87 -11.41 -2.92
CA MET A 118 -12.63 -11.40 -2.14
C MET A 118 -11.40 -11.82 -2.97
N SER A 119 -11.55 -11.96 -4.29
CA SER A 119 -10.55 -12.54 -5.20
C SER A 119 -9.17 -11.85 -5.15
N GLN A 120 -9.13 -10.51 -5.16
CA GLN A 120 -7.85 -9.76 -5.08
C GLN A 120 -7.12 -10.00 -3.76
N SER A 121 -7.86 -10.03 -2.65
CA SER A 121 -7.28 -10.33 -1.34
C SER A 121 -6.75 -11.76 -1.28
N ARG A 122 -7.47 -12.73 -1.84
CA ARG A 122 -7.03 -14.13 -1.96
C ARG A 122 -5.76 -14.26 -2.81
N HIS A 123 -5.68 -13.53 -3.93
CA HIS A 123 -4.48 -13.52 -4.77
C HIS A 123 -3.24 -13.04 -4.00
N ILE A 124 -3.38 -11.97 -3.20
CA ILE A 124 -2.29 -11.45 -2.35
C ILE A 124 -1.91 -12.47 -1.27
N ILE A 125 -2.88 -13.11 -0.63
CA ILE A 125 -2.67 -14.16 0.37
C ILE A 125 -1.88 -15.33 -0.25
N ASP A 126 -2.28 -15.80 -1.44
CA ASP A 126 -1.61 -16.88 -2.16
C ASP A 126 -0.17 -16.52 -2.54
N TYR A 127 0.07 -15.27 -2.99
CA TYR A 127 1.41 -14.76 -3.28
C TYR A 127 2.31 -14.83 -2.04
N LEU A 128 1.80 -14.44 -0.88
CA LEU A 128 2.53 -14.40 0.39
C LEU A 128 2.75 -15.78 1.02
N ARG A 129 1.89 -16.77 0.72
CA ARG A 129 1.98 -18.13 1.29
C ARG A 129 3.35 -18.78 1.11
N THR A 130 4.05 -18.48 0.01
CA THR A 130 5.37 -19.04 -0.32
C THR A 130 6.53 -18.10 0.00
N ARG A 131 6.25 -16.87 0.45
CA ARG A 131 7.22 -15.77 0.56
C ARG A 131 7.35 -15.18 1.96
N VAL A 132 6.47 -15.59 2.88
CA VAL A 132 6.52 -15.18 4.29
C VAL A 132 6.90 -16.40 5.15
N PRO A 133 8.04 -16.35 5.85
CA PRO A 133 8.44 -17.42 6.76
C PRO A 133 7.40 -17.68 7.86
N GLY A 134 7.08 -18.96 8.09
CA GLY A 134 6.12 -19.36 9.12
C GLY A 134 4.65 -19.02 8.81
N PHE A 135 4.35 -18.71 7.54
CA PHE A 135 3.00 -18.46 7.07
C PHE A 135 2.12 -19.71 7.22
N ASP A 136 0.98 -19.53 7.85
CA ASP A 136 -0.05 -20.57 7.99
C ASP A 136 -1.42 -19.89 7.83
N SER A 137 -2.20 -20.36 6.86
CA SER A 137 -3.52 -19.82 6.56
C SER A 137 -4.67 -20.63 7.16
N THR A 138 -4.42 -21.66 7.98
CA THR A 138 -5.46 -22.61 8.45
C THR A 138 -6.72 -21.93 9.00
N TRP A 139 -6.57 -20.95 9.90
CA TRP A 139 -7.72 -20.22 10.43
C TRP A 139 -8.29 -19.22 9.43
N ASN A 140 -7.44 -18.59 8.61
CA ASN A 140 -7.90 -17.71 7.55
C ASN A 140 -8.78 -18.46 6.54
N ASP A 141 -8.38 -19.64 6.11
CA ASP A 141 -9.10 -20.42 5.09
C ASP A 141 -10.49 -20.84 5.60
N ALA A 142 -10.60 -21.18 6.89
CA ALA A 142 -11.89 -21.43 7.54
C ALA A 142 -12.78 -20.18 7.61
N PHE A 143 -12.19 -19.01 7.91
CA PHE A 143 -12.93 -17.74 7.91
C PHE A 143 -13.31 -17.28 6.51
N ASP A 144 -12.44 -17.43 5.52
CA ASP A 144 -12.71 -17.11 4.12
C ASP A 144 -13.94 -17.88 3.62
N GLN A 145 -13.99 -19.18 3.92
CA GLN A 145 -15.14 -20.03 3.59
C GLN A 145 -16.42 -19.58 4.31
N PHE A 146 -16.34 -19.16 5.57
CA PHE A 146 -17.51 -18.76 6.35
C PHE A 146 -18.07 -17.39 5.94
N PHE A 147 -17.20 -16.39 5.80
CA PHE A 147 -17.59 -15.00 5.56
C PHE A 147 -17.85 -14.70 4.08
N SER A 148 -17.46 -15.59 3.17
CA SER A 148 -17.81 -15.48 1.76
C SER A 148 -19.33 -15.50 1.58
N VAL A 149 -19.83 -14.54 0.79
CA VAL A 149 -21.20 -14.50 0.27
C VAL A 149 -21.21 -14.64 -1.25
N GLU A 150 -20.14 -15.17 -1.85
CA GLU A 150 -20.04 -15.35 -3.30
C GLU A 150 -21.00 -16.45 -3.83
N ASP A 151 -21.65 -17.21 -2.95
CA ASP A 151 -22.65 -18.22 -3.32
C ASP A 151 -24.04 -17.64 -3.62
N ILE A 152 -24.30 -16.37 -3.27
CA ILE A 152 -25.55 -15.67 -3.63
C ILE A 152 -25.38 -14.86 -4.92
N SER A 153 -26.49 -14.54 -5.59
CA SER A 153 -26.43 -13.88 -6.91
C SER A 153 -25.84 -12.46 -6.83
N PRO A 154 -25.25 -11.93 -7.92
CA PRO A 154 -24.73 -10.56 -7.95
C PRO A 154 -25.77 -9.51 -7.58
N GLU A 155 -27.03 -9.70 -7.96
CA GLU A 155 -28.15 -8.81 -7.61
C GLU A 155 -28.42 -8.81 -6.10
N GLN A 156 -28.35 -9.98 -5.47
CA GLN A 156 -28.47 -10.11 -4.02
C GLN A 156 -27.26 -9.48 -3.31
N GLN A 157 -26.05 -9.63 -3.83
CA GLN A 157 -24.87 -8.96 -3.29
C GLN A 157 -25.01 -7.42 -3.39
N GLU A 158 -25.46 -6.90 -4.54
CA GLU A 158 -25.73 -5.47 -4.71
C GLU A 158 -26.81 -4.96 -3.73
N SER A 159 -27.83 -5.75 -3.43
CA SER A 159 -28.88 -5.33 -2.48
C SER A 159 -28.38 -5.26 -1.04
N LEU A 160 -27.35 -6.03 -0.66
CA LEU A 160 -26.76 -6.00 0.68
C LEU A 160 -25.91 -4.74 0.94
N ILE A 161 -25.22 -4.23 -0.07
CA ILE A 161 -24.33 -3.06 0.04
C ILE A 161 -25.01 -1.84 0.70
N PRO A 162 -26.19 -1.38 0.24
CA PRO A 162 -26.84 -0.23 0.87
C PRO A 162 -27.33 -0.51 2.30
N GLU A 163 -27.71 -1.76 2.62
CA GLU A 163 -28.12 -2.16 3.97
C GLU A 163 -26.94 -2.17 4.96
N VAL A 164 -25.81 -2.73 4.55
CA VAL A 164 -24.56 -2.70 5.32
C VAL A 164 -24.03 -1.27 5.44
N GLY A 165 -24.09 -0.52 4.35
CA GLY A 165 -23.70 0.89 4.28
C GLY A 165 -22.25 1.15 3.89
N PHE A 166 -21.52 0.12 3.45
CA PHE A 166 -20.17 0.16 2.86
C PHE A 166 -19.99 -1.07 1.95
N GLN A 167 -18.89 -1.15 1.20
CA GLN A 167 -18.57 -2.24 0.25
C GLN A 167 -17.19 -2.85 0.55
N THR A 168 -17.01 -3.46 1.72
CA THR A 168 -15.72 -4.03 2.14
C THR A 168 -15.94 -5.39 2.82
N PRO A 169 -15.89 -6.51 2.09
CA PRO A 169 -16.02 -7.85 2.68
C PRO A 169 -14.81 -8.24 3.54
N ILE A 170 -13.60 -7.89 3.09
CA ILE A 170 -12.33 -8.23 3.75
C ILE A 170 -11.32 -7.08 3.61
N MET A 171 -10.46 -6.92 4.62
CA MET A 171 -9.25 -6.08 4.56
C MET A 171 -8.04 -6.90 4.96
N LEU A 172 -6.86 -6.51 4.50
CA LEU A 172 -5.59 -7.12 4.90
C LEU A 172 -4.75 -6.13 5.70
N GLY A 173 -4.14 -6.58 6.80
CA GLY A 173 -3.18 -5.81 7.57
C GLY A 173 -1.79 -6.40 7.47
N PHE A 174 -0.81 -5.52 7.38
CA PHE A 174 0.59 -5.87 7.18
C PHE A 174 1.41 -5.22 8.31
N ASP A 175 2.03 -6.04 9.14
CA ASP A 175 3.05 -5.58 10.09
C ASP A 175 4.42 -5.81 9.47
N ILE A 176 5.21 -4.76 9.24
CA ILE A 176 6.55 -4.91 8.68
C ILE A 176 7.49 -5.45 9.78
N LYS A 177 8.17 -6.57 9.49
CA LYS A 177 8.98 -7.37 10.44
C LYS A 177 10.40 -7.58 9.92
N PRO A 178 11.30 -6.58 10.06
CA PRO A 178 12.69 -6.72 9.62
C PRO A 178 13.42 -7.90 10.29
N GLY A 179 13.03 -8.25 11.53
CA GLY A 179 13.60 -9.39 12.27
C GLY A 179 13.26 -10.78 11.71
N MET A 180 12.45 -10.88 10.64
CA MET A 180 12.23 -12.15 9.93
C MET A 180 13.34 -12.47 8.94
N LEU A 181 14.21 -11.52 8.64
CA LEU A 181 15.36 -11.72 7.78
C LEU A 181 16.56 -12.11 8.64
N ASP A 182 17.18 -13.26 8.38
CA ASP A 182 18.37 -13.74 9.10
C ASP A 182 19.63 -13.07 8.52
N PRO A 183 20.25 -12.11 9.23
CA PRO A 183 21.41 -11.36 8.74
C PRO A 183 22.60 -12.23 8.35
N SER A 184 22.67 -13.47 8.89
CA SER A 184 23.76 -14.41 8.66
C SER A 184 23.61 -15.24 7.38
N SER A 185 22.46 -15.18 6.70
CA SER A 185 22.21 -15.90 5.44
C SER A 185 21.53 -15.05 4.36
N PRO A 186 22.18 -14.00 3.81
CA PRO A 186 21.58 -13.09 2.82
C PRO A 186 21.16 -13.76 1.50
N SER A 187 21.71 -14.93 1.18
CA SER A 187 21.47 -15.64 -0.09
C SER A 187 20.11 -16.33 -0.18
N SER A 188 19.36 -16.47 0.92
CA SER A 188 18.00 -17.04 0.93
C SER A 188 16.88 -15.99 0.79
N TRP A 189 17.23 -14.71 0.61
CA TRP A 189 16.30 -13.59 0.72
C TRP A 189 15.59 -13.10 -0.57
N PRO A 190 15.96 -13.46 -1.81
CA PRO A 190 15.44 -12.73 -2.98
C PRO A 190 13.92 -12.83 -3.16
N ASP A 191 13.28 -13.82 -2.53
CA ASP A 191 11.83 -14.04 -2.58
C ASP A 191 11.09 -13.81 -1.25
N ILE A 192 11.79 -13.39 -0.18
CA ILE A 192 11.17 -13.23 1.14
C ILE A 192 10.58 -11.82 1.30
N VAL A 193 9.33 -11.73 1.74
CA VAL A 193 8.70 -10.48 2.14
C VAL A 193 8.70 -10.37 3.67
N PRO A 194 9.39 -9.37 4.27
CA PRO A 194 9.59 -9.29 5.72
C PRO A 194 8.37 -8.69 6.43
N LEU A 195 7.26 -9.43 6.47
CA LEU A 195 6.03 -8.98 7.10
C LEU A 195 5.26 -10.10 7.82
N MET A 196 4.34 -9.70 8.70
CA MET A 196 3.29 -10.54 9.24
C MET A 196 1.94 -10.09 8.67
N LEU A 197 1.24 -10.99 7.99
CA LEU A 197 -0.07 -10.73 7.42
C LEU A 197 -1.19 -10.95 8.46
N LYS A 198 -2.29 -10.20 8.30
CA LYS A 198 -3.55 -10.35 9.03
C LYS A 198 -4.73 -10.17 8.08
N SER A 199 -5.81 -10.89 8.30
CA SER A 199 -7.09 -10.67 7.61
C SER A 199 -8.10 -10.08 8.57
N TYR A 200 -9.02 -9.26 8.06
CA TYR A 200 -10.11 -8.62 8.80
C TYR A 200 -11.41 -8.82 8.00
N TYR A 201 -12.27 -9.71 8.47
CA TYR A 201 -13.56 -10.00 7.84
C TYR A 201 -14.67 -9.14 8.44
N THR A 202 -15.62 -8.70 7.61
CA THR A 202 -16.83 -8.01 8.08
C THR A 202 -17.98 -9.01 8.25
N PRO A 203 -18.59 -9.12 9.45
CA PRO A 203 -19.70 -10.07 9.67
C PRO A 203 -21.03 -9.61 9.07
N HIS A 204 -21.11 -8.37 8.59
CA HIS A 204 -22.37 -7.72 8.21
C HIS A 204 -23.06 -8.43 7.05
N TYR A 205 -22.32 -8.75 5.98
CA TYR A 205 -22.89 -9.38 4.79
C TYR A 205 -23.41 -10.78 5.11
N ILE A 206 -22.61 -11.61 5.79
CA ILE A 206 -23.04 -12.97 6.14
C ILE A 206 -24.20 -12.96 7.14
N SER A 207 -24.21 -12.01 8.10
CA SER A 207 -25.30 -11.87 9.06
C SER A 207 -26.62 -11.56 8.36
N LEU A 208 -26.62 -10.65 7.39
CA LEU A 208 -27.81 -10.32 6.60
C LEU A 208 -28.20 -11.44 5.64
N ALA A 209 -27.24 -11.93 4.83
CA ALA A 209 -27.48 -12.95 3.82
C ALA A 209 -28.01 -14.28 4.40
N ARG A 210 -27.67 -14.59 5.65
CA ARG A 210 -28.09 -15.82 6.34
C ARG A 210 -29.11 -15.59 7.45
N ASN A 211 -29.69 -14.38 7.56
CA ASN A 211 -30.67 -14.02 8.59
C ASN A 211 -30.20 -14.32 10.02
N MET A 212 -28.93 -14.06 10.32
CA MET A 212 -28.40 -14.20 11.67
C MET A 212 -28.89 -13.06 12.57
N SER A 213 -29.07 -13.34 13.86
CA SER A 213 -29.67 -12.40 14.81
C SER A 213 -28.87 -11.11 15.03
N ASN A 214 -27.54 -11.17 14.86
CA ASN A 214 -26.64 -10.03 14.91
C ASN A 214 -25.24 -10.40 14.42
N ASN A 215 -24.41 -9.38 14.22
CA ASN A 215 -23.02 -9.50 13.78
C ASN A 215 -22.13 -10.33 14.73
N PHE A 216 -22.30 -10.20 16.05
CA PHE A 216 -21.47 -10.97 17.01
C PHE A 216 -21.77 -12.47 16.97
N ASP A 217 -23.03 -12.86 16.77
CA ASP A 217 -23.42 -14.26 16.60
C ASP A 217 -22.81 -14.86 15.32
N ALA A 218 -22.70 -14.06 14.24
CA ALA A 218 -21.96 -14.46 13.05
C ALA A 218 -20.49 -14.74 13.33
N ILE A 219 -19.84 -13.87 14.12
CA ILE A 219 -18.46 -14.09 14.56
C ILE A 219 -18.36 -15.34 15.43
N LYS A 220 -19.24 -15.52 16.42
CA LYS A 220 -19.25 -16.70 17.30
C LYS A 220 -19.38 -17.99 16.51
N ALA A 221 -20.33 -18.05 15.56
CA ALA A 221 -20.52 -19.20 14.69
C ALA A 221 -19.28 -19.48 13.81
N SER A 222 -18.59 -18.43 13.34
CA SER A 222 -17.35 -18.59 12.56
C SER A 222 -16.22 -19.20 13.40
N ILE A 223 -16.05 -18.76 14.66
CA ILE A 223 -15.01 -19.25 15.57
C ILE A 223 -15.26 -20.71 15.94
N GLN A 224 -16.52 -21.08 16.18
CA GLN A 224 -16.90 -22.47 16.49
C GLN A 224 -16.62 -23.46 15.36
N ARG A 225 -16.41 -22.98 14.13
CA ARG A 225 -16.04 -23.82 12.97
C ARG A 225 -14.54 -23.97 12.77
N LEU A 226 -13.71 -23.31 13.59
CA LEU A 226 -12.26 -23.45 13.48
C LEU A 226 -11.82 -24.89 13.80
N PRO A 227 -10.89 -25.46 13.01
CA PRO A 227 -10.49 -26.84 13.16
C PRO A 227 -9.77 -27.07 14.51
N ASN A 228 -10.18 -28.12 15.22
CA ASN A 228 -9.56 -28.59 16.47
C ASN A 228 -9.47 -27.52 17.59
N LEU A 229 -10.36 -26.52 17.60
CA LEU A 229 -10.26 -25.39 18.52
C LEU A 229 -10.38 -25.83 19.99
N GLU A 230 -11.30 -26.75 20.30
CA GLU A 230 -11.51 -27.27 21.66
C GLU A 230 -10.26 -27.99 22.21
N GLN A 231 -9.58 -28.76 21.36
CA GLN A 231 -8.41 -29.54 21.74
C GLN A 231 -7.15 -28.69 21.80
N THR A 232 -6.99 -27.74 20.87
CA THR A 232 -5.73 -27.00 20.69
C THR A 232 -5.72 -25.66 21.43
N SER A 233 -6.87 -25.00 21.59
CA SER A 233 -6.95 -23.63 22.10
C SER A 233 -8.22 -23.39 22.95
N PRO A 234 -8.48 -24.18 24.01
CA PRO A 234 -9.69 -24.06 24.83
C PRO A 234 -9.85 -22.69 25.51
N ASN A 235 -8.75 -21.96 25.70
CA ASN A 235 -8.78 -20.60 26.26
C ASN A 235 -9.45 -19.58 25.34
N ILE A 236 -9.39 -19.77 24.02
CA ILE A 236 -10.13 -18.92 23.07
C ILE A 236 -11.64 -19.03 23.31
N LEU A 237 -12.14 -20.26 23.53
CA LEU A 237 -13.56 -20.48 23.82
C LEU A 237 -13.97 -19.84 25.16
N LYS A 238 -13.13 -19.97 26.20
CA LYS A 238 -13.39 -19.29 27.50
C LYS A 238 -13.44 -17.77 27.37
N ALA A 239 -12.51 -17.18 26.61
CA ALA A 239 -12.51 -15.74 26.37
C ALA A 239 -13.73 -15.29 25.55
N LEU A 240 -14.17 -16.11 24.58
CA LEU A 240 -15.37 -15.87 23.79
C LEU A 240 -16.64 -15.94 24.64
N ASP A 241 -16.74 -16.92 25.54
CA ASP A 241 -17.85 -17.06 26.48
C ASP A 241 -17.91 -15.89 27.47
N MET A 242 -16.75 -15.38 27.92
CA MET A 242 -16.69 -14.17 28.75
C MET A 242 -17.27 -12.95 28.03
N LEU A 243 -16.91 -12.76 26.76
CA LEU A 243 -17.47 -11.69 25.92
C LEU A 243 -18.97 -11.84 25.74
N ASP A 244 -19.44 -13.05 25.40
CA ASP A 244 -20.88 -13.30 25.19
C ASP A 244 -21.69 -13.08 26.48
N SER A 245 -21.17 -13.54 27.63
CA SER A 245 -21.78 -13.32 28.94
C SER A 245 -21.89 -11.84 29.27
N TYR A 246 -20.83 -11.06 29.05
CA TYR A 246 -20.85 -9.61 29.24
C TYR A 246 -21.86 -8.93 28.32
N LEU A 247 -21.81 -9.22 27.02
CA LEU A 247 -22.68 -8.61 26.01
C LEU A 247 -24.16 -8.96 26.25
N SER A 248 -24.44 -10.12 26.85
CA SER A 248 -25.80 -10.53 27.23
C SER A 248 -26.38 -9.68 28.39
N THR A 249 -25.55 -8.96 29.14
CA THR A 249 -26.02 -7.96 30.13
C THR A 249 -26.24 -6.57 29.54
N LYS A 250 -25.97 -6.38 28.24
CA LYS A 250 -26.05 -5.10 27.54
C LYS A 250 -27.20 -5.10 26.54
N PRO A 251 -27.65 -3.92 26.07
CA PRO A 251 -28.61 -3.84 24.98
C PRO A 251 -28.11 -4.55 23.71
N GLN A 252 -29.04 -5.09 22.93
CA GLN A 252 -28.74 -5.86 21.72
C GLN A 252 -27.86 -5.10 20.70
N SER A 253 -27.88 -3.77 20.71
CA SER A 253 -27.04 -2.92 19.88
C SER A 253 -25.53 -3.15 20.10
N TYR A 254 -25.10 -3.66 21.26
CA TYR A 254 -23.69 -4.00 21.52
C TYR A 254 -23.26 -5.25 20.74
N LYS A 255 -24.11 -6.28 20.68
CA LYS A 255 -23.86 -7.45 19.83
C LYS A 255 -23.89 -7.07 18.34
N GLN A 256 -24.80 -6.17 17.96
CA GLN A 256 -24.84 -5.62 16.59
C GLN A 256 -23.63 -4.75 16.24
N SER A 257 -22.93 -4.19 17.23
CA SER A 257 -21.79 -3.30 16.99
C SER A 257 -20.49 -4.03 16.68
N ALA A 258 -20.49 -5.37 16.72
CA ALA A 258 -19.38 -6.19 16.24
C ALA A 258 -19.09 -5.85 14.77
N GLN A 259 -17.89 -5.33 14.53
CA GLN A 259 -17.51 -4.70 13.28
C GLN A 259 -16.59 -5.58 12.43
N TYR A 260 -15.60 -6.22 13.05
CA TYR A 260 -14.60 -7.04 12.36
C TYR A 260 -14.23 -8.28 13.17
N MET A 261 -13.91 -9.35 12.46
CA MET A 261 -13.20 -10.51 12.98
C MET A 261 -11.84 -10.62 12.29
N ALA A 262 -10.75 -10.68 13.05
CA ALA A 262 -9.40 -10.72 12.48
C ALA A 262 -8.55 -11.86 13.02
N THR A 263 -7.64 -12.37 12.17
CA THR A 263 -6.66 -13.40 12.54
C THR A 263 -5.27 -13.09 11.97
N ASP A 264 -4.24 -13.64 12.61
CA ASP A 264 -2.85 -13.61 12.13
C ASP A 264 -2.57 -14.84 11.22
N PHE A 265 -1.65 -14.72 10.25
CA PHE A 265 -1.22 -15.83 9.37
C PHE A 265 -0.02 -16.59 9.95
N VAL A 266 -0.23 -17.24 11.10
CA VAL A 266 0.73 -18.10 11.79
C VAL A 266 0.03 -19.36 12.29
N SER A 267 0.82 -20.36 12.71
CA SER A 267 0.27 -21.61 13.25
C SER A 267 -0.83 -21.35 14.28
N PRO A 268 -1.95 -22.11 14.28
CA PRO A 268 -3.05 -21.96 15.24
C PRO A 268 -2.62 -21.83 16.71
N ALA A 269 -1.57 -22.55 17.13
CA ALA A 269 -1.02 -22.47 18.50
C ALA A 269 -0.44 -21.09 18.89
N LYS A 270 -0.19 -20.21 17.92
CA LYS A 270 0.36 -18.86 18.09
C LYS A 270 -0.56 -17.77 17.55
N ALA A 271 -1.53 -18.13 16.72
CA ALA A 271 -2.46 -17.19 16.11
C ALA A 271 -3.40 -16.62 17.17
N ARG A 272 -3.87 -15.40 16.91
CA ARG A 272 -4.81 -14.70 17.79
C ARG A 272 -6.04 -14.32 17.00
N LEU A 273 -7.17 -14.42 17.66
CA LEU A 273 -8.45 -13.93 17.15
C LEU A 273 -8.70 -12.54 17.72
N LYS A 274 -9.13 -11.57 16.92
CA LYS A 274 -9.50 -10.23 17.41
C LYS A 274 -10.90 -9.88 16.96
N ILE A 275 -11.75 -9.58 17.94
CA ILE A 275 -13.14 -9.19 17.71
C ILE A 275 -13.24 -7.69 17.98
N TYR A 276 -13.56 -6.92 16.94
CA TYR A 276 -13.67 -5.47 17.00
C TYR A 276 -15.14 -5.08 17.21
N PHE A 277 -15.39 -4.14 18.11
CA PHE A 277 -16.69 -3.56 18.38
C PHE A 277 -16.65 -2.06 18.19
N ARG A 278 -17.75 -1.47 17.71
CA ARG A 278 -17.98 -0.03 17.83
C ARG A 278 -18.67 0.27 19.16
N PHE A 279 -18.18 1.30 19.83
CA PHE A 279 -18.80 1.83 21.02
C PHE A 279 -19.59 3.08 20.65
N TYR A 280 -20.91 2.95 20.62
CA TYR A 280 -21.82 4.07 20.34
C TYR A 280 -22.29 4.66 21.67
N ASN A 281 -22.25 5.99 21.80
CA ASN A 281 -22.72 6.65 23.01
C ASN A 281 -24.20 6.29 23.23
N PRO A 282 -24.58 5.74 24.40
CA PRO A 282 -25.98 5.42 24.70
C PRO A 282 -26.87 6.67 24.76
N SER A 283 -26.31 7.87 24.95
CA SER A 283 -27.01 9.16 24.98
C SER A 283 -26.59 10.05 23.80
N PRO A 284 -27.39 10.10 22.71
CA PRO A 284 -27.11 10.98 21.58
C PRO A 284 -26.97 12.45 22.02
N GLY A 285 -25.85 13.09 21.67
CA GLY A 285 -25.59 14.50 21.97
C GLY A 285 -24.81 14.78 23.26
N LYS A 286 -24.38 13.74 24.00
CA LYS A 286 -23.37 13.85 25.05
C LYS A 286 -22.00 13.37 24.56
N ASP A 287 -20.94 13.91 25.14
CA ASP A 287 -19.60 13.35 25.01
C ASP A 287 -19.55 11.95 25.65
N TYR A 288 -18.63 11.09 25.21
CA TYR A 288 -18.42 9.80 25.86
C TYR A 288 -17.91 10.01 27.28
N GLU A 289 -18.57 9.41 28.27
CA GLU A 289 -18.05 9.40 29.64
C GLU A 289 -16.93 8.35 29.74
N PHE A 290 -15.81 8.74 30.35
CA PHE A 290 -14.64 7.84 30.46
C PHE A 290 -14.98 6.54 31.20
N ASP A 291 -15.84 6.60 32.22
CA ASP A 291 -16.18 5.43 33.01
C ASP A 291 -16.99 4.40 32.22
N ASP A 292 -17.82 4.81 31.25
CA ASP A 292 -18.49 3.86 30.34
C ASP A 292 -17.48 3.18 29.39
N ILE A 293 -16.50 3.95 28.89
CA ILE A 293 -15.41 3.39 28.07
C ILE A 293 -14.60 2.39 28.89
N TRP A 294 -14.28 2.73 30.14
CA TRP A 294 -13.52 1.90 31.06
C TRP A 294 -14.27 0.61 31.43
N GLU A 295 -15.56 0.73 31.72
CA GLU A 295 -16.44 -0.41 31.98
C GLU A 295 -16.45 -1.36 30.78
N TYR A 296 -16.55 -0.85 29.55
CA TYR A 296 -16.48 -1.70 28.38
C TYR A 296 -15.07 -2.29 28.15
N TYR A 297 -14.02 -1.49 28.30
CA TYR A 297 -12.62 -1.92 28.16
C TYR A 297 -12.26 -3.08 29.11
N THR A 298 -12.82 -3.08 30.31
CA THR A 298 -12.61 -4.11 31.35
C THR A 298 -13.64 -5.24 31.33
N LEU A 299 -14.64 -5.16 30.45
CA LEU A 299 -15.84 -6.00 30.45
C LEU A 299 -16.53 -6.03 31.82
N GLY A 300 -16.69 -4.87 32.45
CA GLY A 300 -17.21 -4.72 33.81
C GLY A 300 -16.33 -5.44 34.83
N GLU A 301 -15.03 -5.13 34.83
CA GLU A 301 -14.02 -5.69 35.73
C GLU A 301 -13.78 -7.22 35.60
N ARG A 302 -14.33 -7.86 34.57
CA ARG A 302 -14.12 -9.31 34.32
C ARG A 302 -12.70 -9.62 33.82
N ILE A 303 -12.00 -8.64 33.25
CA ILE A 303 -10.61 -8.78 32.80
C ILE A 303 -9.65 -8.36 33.93
N PRO A 304 -8.83 -9.27 34.47
CA PRO A 304 -7.99 -8.97 35.62
C PRO A 304 -6.75 -8.14 35.27
N GLY A 305 -6.25 -7.43 36.28
CA GLY A 305 -4.92 -6.82 36.28
C GLY A 305 -4.80 -5.55 35.45
N LEU A 306 -5.90 -4.88 35.10
CA LEU A 306 -5.92 -3.67 34.27
C LEU A 306 -5.76 -2.36 35.07
N ASP A 307 -5.60 -2.40 36.40
CA ASP A 307 -5.65 -1.20 37.25
C ASP A 307 -4.66 -0.10 36.83
N GLY A 308 -3.45 -0.48 36.41
CA GLY A 308 -2.43 0.47 35.93
C GLY A 308 -2.75 1.12 34.58
N ASP A 309 -3.70 0.58 33.81
CA ASP A 309 -4.07 1.09 32.49
C ASP A 309 -5.07 2.25 32.59
N ARG A 310 -5.82 2.37 33.70
CA ARG A 310 -6.95 3.32 33.81
C ARG A 310 -6.51 4.77 33.66
N ASP A 311 -5.52 5.18 34.43
CA ASP A 311 -5.03 6.57 34.42
C ASP A 311 -4.29 6.88 33.12
N MET A 312 -3.51 5.91 32.61
CA MET A 312 -2.85 6.03 31.30
C MET A 312 -3.85 6.28 30.17
N LEU A 313 -4.95 5.52 30.16
CA LEU A 313 -5.99 5.62 29.15
C LEU A 313 -6.78 6.93 29.28
N ARG A 314 -7.10 7.34 30.51
CA ARG A 314 -7.79 8.60 30.79
C ARG A 314 -6.97 9.78 30.30
N ASP A 315 -5.71 9.85 30.72
CA ASP A 315 -4.79 10.90 30.31
C ASP A 315 -4.64 10.96 28.79
N LEU A 316 -4.54 9.81 28.12
CA LEU A 316 -4.43 9.76 26.67
C LEU A 316 -5.65 10.41 26.03
N ILE A 317 -6.86 9.97 26.41
CA ILE A 317 -8.12 10.52 25.89
C ILE A 317 -8.23 12.01 26.19
N ASP A 318 -7.82 12.44 27.37
CA ASP A 318 -7.91 13.85 27.77
C ASP A 318 -6.95 14.73 26.96
N LEU A 319 -5.74 14.26 26.69
CA LEU A 319 -4.72 14.97 25.91
C LEU A 319 -5.07 15.01 24.42
N VAL A 320 -5.45 13.87 23.83
CA VAL A 320 -5.78 13.80 22.39
C VAL A 320 -7.24 14.17 22.08
N GLY A 321 -8.07 14.33 23.10
CA GLY A 321 -9.44 14.84 22.99
C GLY A 321 -9.57 16.32 23.35
N GLY A 322 -8.50 16.97 23.84
CA GLY A 322 -8.52 18.39 24.21
C GLY A 322 -9.34 18.69 25.46
N HIS A 323 -9.52 17.72 26.37
CA HIS A 323 -10.17 17.93 27.67
C HIS A 323 -9.22 18.57 28.67
N THR A 324 -7.92 18.40 28.48
CA THR A 324 -6.87 19.14 29.17
C THR A 324 -6.19 20.06 28.17
N SER A 325 -6.18 21.36 28.43
CA SER A 325 -5.42 22.29 27.60
C SER A 325 -3.92 22.04 27.84
N PRO A 326 -3.08 21.93 26.80
CA PRO A 326 -1.61 21.84 26.95
C PRO A 326 -0.97 23.08 27.60
N SER A 327 -1.77 24.06 28.01
CA SER A 327 -1.35 25.33 28.63
C SER A 327 -0.77 25.19 30.05
N SER A 328 -0.67 23.98 30.61
CA SER A 328 0.22 23.71 31.74
C SER A 328 1.69 23.50 31.34
N LEU A 329 2.03 23.45 30.04
CA LEU A 329 3.40 23.19 29.58
C LEU A 329 4.08 24.27 28.74
N THR A 330 3.41 25.29 28.20
CA THR A 330 4.09 26.53 27.74
C THR A 330 3.12 27.68 27.53
N GLN A 331 3.42 28.84 28.10
CA GLN A 331 2.71 30.10 27.88
C GLN A 331 2.94 30.61 26.45
N ASN A 332 1.85 30.85 25.71
CA ASN A 332 1.75 32.02 24.83
C ASN A 332 0.27 32.37 24.59
N PRO A 333 -0.22 33.53 25.09
CA PRO A 333 -1.62 33.92 24.98
C PRO A 333 -1.84 34.87 23.81
N SER A 334 -2.20 34.36 22.62
CA SER A 334 -2.84 35.19 21.59
C SER A 334 -3.41 34.37 20.44
N ALA A 335 -4.64 33.88 20.60
CA ALA A 335 -5.56 33.65 19.48
C ALA A 335 -7.00 33.56 20.01
N SER A 336 -7.59 34.71 20.32
CA SER A 336 -9.05 34.83 20.33
C SER A 336 -9.52 34.78 18.87
N ARG A 337 -10.11 33.66 18.41
CA ARG A 337 -10.88 33.63 17.17
C ARG A 337 -12.15 32.78 17.30
N ASP A 338 -13.25 33.49 17.13
CA ASP A 338 -14.58 33.11 16.64
C ASP A 338 -15.17 31.76 17.07
N LYS A 339 -15.96 31.87 18.14
CA LYS A 339 -17.14 31.03 18.37
C LYS A 339 -18.17 31.30 17.28
N ASP A 340 -17.99 30.73 16.08
CA ASP A 340 -19.08 30.54 15.10
C ASP A 340 -18.60 29.79 13.83
N ILE A 341 -18.01 28.60 13.97
CA ILE A 341 -18.08 27.62 12.88
C ILE A 341 -19.41 26.89 13.02
N LYS A 342 -20.49 27.56 12.58
CA LYS A 342 -21.71 26.87 12.18
C LYS A 342 -21.29 25.90 11.07
N TRP A 343 -21.24 24.61 11.39
CA TRP A 343 -21.33 23.55 10.39
C TRP A 343 -22.60 23.85 9.58
N LYS A 344 -22.44 24.50 8.43
CA LYS A 344 -23.51 24.54 7.42
C LYS A 344 -23.76 23.08 7.10
N THR A 345 -24.87 22.59 7.63
CA THR A 345 -25.47 21.31 7.30
C THR A 345 -25.85 21.36 5.83
N ASP A 346 -24.86 21.16 4.96
CA ASP A 346 -25.13 20.61 3.65
C ASP A 346 -25.83 19.28 3.91
N LYS A 347 -27.12 19.25 3.57
CA LYS A 347 -28.03 18.10 3.68
C LYS A 347 -27.63 16.95 2.74
N VAL A 348 -26.34 16.80 2.44
CA VAL A 348 -25.77 15.62 1.82
C VAL A 348 -25.52 14.63 2.96
N ARG A 349 -26.40 13.63 3.06
CA ARG A 349 -26.32 12.46 3.95
C ARG A 349 -24.92 12.27 4.55
N VAL A 350 -24.72 12.73 5.78
CA VAL A 350 -23.48 12.47 6.52
C VAL A 350 -23.40 10.96 6.71
N SER A 351 -22.53 10.32 5.95
CA SER A 351 -22.38 8.88 5.93
C SER A 351 -21.88 8.35 7.28
N LYS A 352 -22.22 7.10 7.60
CA LYS A 352 -21.62 6.34 8.72
C LYS A 352 -20.08 6.34 8.68
N THR A 353 -19.47 6.54 7.51
CA THR A 353 -18.00 6.64 7.33
C THR A 353 -17.40 7.97 7.82
N ARG A 354 -18.18 9.07 7.89
CA ARG A 354 -17.70 10.39 8.34
C ARG A 354 -17.75 10.60 9.85
N ARG A 355 -18.40 9.70 10.60
CA ARG A 355 -18.32 9.62 12.07
C ARG A 355 -17.89 8.22 12.48
N LYS A 356 -16.58 7.94 12.47
CA LYS A 356 -16.02 6.71 13.06
C LYS A 356 -16.12 6.76 14.61
N PRO A 357 -17.05 6.04 15.26
CA PRO A 357 -17.13 6.04 16.72
C PRO A 357 -15.90 5.35 17.33
N ILE A 358 -15.72 5.50 18.64
CA ILE A 358 -14.72 4.76 19.40
C ILE A 358 -14.85 3.28 19.06
N ALA A 359 -13.70 2.62 18.87
CA ALA A 359 -13.67 1.17 18.70
C ALA A 359 -12.90 0.51 19.83
N LEU A 360 -13.27 -0.73 20.13
CA LEU A 360 -12.49 -1.60 20.99
C LEU A 360 -12.27 -2.89 20.23
N TYR A 361 -11.10 -3.53 20.39
CA TYR A 361 -11.01 -4.94 20.13
C TYR A 361 -10.72 -5.71 21.40
N PHE A 362 -11.12 -6.98 21.38
CA PHE A 362 -10.71 -7.99 22.32
C PHE A 362 -9.91 -9.06 21.58
N SER A 363 -8.67 -9.29 22.01
CA SER A 363 -7.78 -10.32 21.46
C SER A 363 -7.93 -11.58 22.29
N LEU A 364 -8.31 -12.69 21.64
CA LEU A 364 -8.46 -14.01 22.21
C LEU A 364 -7.26 -14.85 21.76
N THR A 365 -6.58 -15.49 22.70
CA THR A 365 -5.34 -16.22 22.42
C THR A 365 -5.35 -17.60 23.08
N PRO A 366 -4.52 -18.55 22.59
CA PRO A 366 -4.41 -19.85 23.23
C PRO A 366 -3.83 -19.79 24.66
N ASP A 367 -3.06 -18.73 24.96
CA ASP A 367 -2.26 -18.62 26.20
C ASP A 367 -3.09 -18.22 27.44
N THR A 368 -4.19 -17.48 27.29
CA THR A 368 -4.96 -16.92 28.41
C THR A 368 -6.47 -17.04 28.21
N PRO A 369 -7.24 -17.41 29.26
CA PRO A 369 -8.70 -17.47 29.18
C PRO A 369 -9.36 -16.08 29.21
N TYR A 370 -8.60 -15.01 29.41
CA TYR A 370 -9.08 -13.64 29.46
C TYR A 370 -8.77 -12.93 28.13
N PRO A 371 -9.76 -12.25 27.51
CA PRO A 371 -9.47 -11.44 26.34
C PRO A 371 -8.58 -10.25 26.70
N THR A 372 -7.65 -9.91 25.82
CA THR A 372 -6.79 -8.73 25.96
C THR A 372 -7.41 -7.53 25.23
N PRO A 373 -7.82 -6.45 25.93
CA PRO A 373 -8.52 -5.32 25.33
C PRO A 373 -7.57 -4.31 24.70
N LYS A 374 -8.06 -3.61 23.67
CA LYS A 374 -7.41 -2.42 23.09
C LYS A 374 -8.47 -1.41 22.65
N LEU A 375 -8.36 -0.18 23.15
CA LEU A 375 -9.19 0.96 22.76
C LEU A 375 -8.61 1.64 21.52
N TYR A 376 -9.49 2.16 20.67
CA TYR A 376 -9.23 3.03 19.53
C TYR A 376 -10.06 4.30 19.71
N TYR A 377 -9.43 5.34 20.24
CA TYR A 377 -10.05 6.65 20.38
C TYR A 377 -9.90 7.45 19.10
N ASN A 378 -10.92 8.20 18.71
CA ASN A 378 -10.91 9.02 17.51
C ASN A 378 -10.76 10.51 17.85
N PRO A 379 -9.55 11.07 17.80
CA PRO A 379 -9.32 12.45 18.19
C PRO A 379 -9.88 13.47 17.19
N ALA A 380 -9.95 13.12 15.90
CA ALA A 380 -10.44 14.02 14.84
C ALA A 380 -11.92 14.41 14.97
N GLN A 381 -12.68 13.71 15.83
CA GLN A 381 -14.07 14.07 16.15
C GLN A 381 -14.21 15.03 17.33
N SER A 382 -13.13 15.27 18.08
CA SER A 382 -13.19 16.23 19.17
C SER A 382 -13.38 17.62 18.59
N SER A 383 -14.43 18.30 19.03
CA SER A 383 -14.65 19.72 18.72
C SER A 383 -13.71 20.66 19.47
N LYS A 384 -12.90 20.13 20.40
CA LYS A 384 -12.00 20.89 21.27
C LYS A 384 -10.60 21.04 20.71
N LEU A 385 -10.19 20.17 19.78
CA LEU A 385 -8.90 20.25 19.11
C LEU A 385 -9.07 20.79 17.67
N PRO A 386 -8.36 21.88 17.31
CA PRO A 386 -8.56 22.54 16.03
C PRO A 386 -7.90 21.82 14.85
N ASP A 387 -6.83 21.06 15.09
CA ASP A 387 -5.93 20.55 14.04
C ASP A 387 -5.17 19.26 14.43
N ASP A 388 -4.57 18.60 13.43
CA ASP A 388 -3.77 17.39 13.62
C ASP A 388 -2.49 17.66 14.42
N LEU A 389 -1.94 18.88 14.38
CA LEU A 389 -0.79 19.28 15.19
C LEU A 389 -1.10 19.13 16.69
N SER A 390 -2.26 19.63 17.12
CA SER A 390 -2.69 19.57 18.51
C SER A 390 -2.84 18.12 18.99
N ILE A 391 -3.32 17.23 18.11
CA ILE A 391 -3.42 15.80 18.38
C ILE A 391 -2.02 15.18 18.55
N ALA A 392 -1.10 15.46 17.63
CA ALA A 392 0.27 14.96 17.68
C ALA A 392 0.99 15.37 18.98
N ARG A 393 0.85 16.64 19.39
CA ARG A 393 1.40 17.16 20.65
C ARG A 393 0.79 16.52 21.89
N GLY A 394 -0.52 16.23 21.85
CA GLY A 394 -1.18 15.48 22.92
C GLY A 394 -0.59 14.07 23.08
N ILE A 395 -0.28 13.40 21.97
CA ILE A 395 0.39 12.09 21.97
C ILE A 395 1.82 12.22 22.52
N ASP A 396 2.58 13.21 22.04
CA ASP A 396 3.96 13.44 22.49
C ASP A 396 4.03 13.72 23.99
N GLY A 397 3.17 14.61 24.51
CA GLY A 397 3.08 14.89 25.94
C GLY A 397 2.68 13.67 26.77
N TRP A 398 1.81 12.79 26.23
CA TRP A 398 1.49 11.52 26.87
C TRP A 398 2.71 10.59 26.91
N MET A 399 3.46 10.48 25.81
CA MET A 399 4.66 9.66 25.73
C MET A 399 5.75 10.16 26.68
N GLU A 400 5.92 11.48 26.82
CA GLU A 400 6.83 12.07 27.80
C GLU A 400 6.42 11.76 29.24
N LYS A 401 5.14 12.00 29.59
CA LYS A 401 4.60 11.75 30.93
C LYS A 401 4.85 10.32 31.42
N TYR A 402 4.73 9.36 30.52
CA TYR A 402 4.87 7.94 30.83
C TYR A 402 6.25 7.35 30.51
N GLY A 403 7.24 8.18 30.12
CA GLY A 403 8.62 7.74 29.88
C GLY A 403 8.80 6.90 28.61
N TRP A 404 7.91 7.07 27.63
CA TRP A 404 7.96 6.41 26.31
C TRP A 404 8.67 7.26 25.25
N ALA A 405 8.86 8.55 25.52
CA ALA A 405 9.74 9.38 24.72
C ALA A 405 11.18 8.84 24.80
N ASP A 406 11.76 8.50 23.66
CA ASP A 406 13.09 7.88 23.59
C ASP A 406 14.21 8.88 23.26
N GLY A 407 13.87 10.15 23.09
CA GLY A 407 14.74 11.22 22.60
C GLY A 407 14.95 11.21 21.09
N GLY A 408 14.29 10.29 20.36
CA GLY A 408 14.22 10.29 18.91
C GLY A 408 13.16 11.26 18.40
N LEU A 409 12.70 11.02 17.16
CA LEU A 409 11.67 11.86 16.55
C LEU A 409 10.33 11.71 17.27
N SER A 410 9.71 12.85 17.56
CA SER A 410 8.35 12.91 18.12
C SER A 410 7.29 12.46 17.11
N VAL A 411 6.06 12.21 17.55
CA VAL A 411 4.92 11.89 16.68
C VAL A 411 4.59 13.08 15.78
N GLU A 412 4.66 14.31 16.28
CA GLU A 412 4.56 15.54 15.46
C GLU A 412 5.58 15.52 14.31
N GLU A 413 6.88 15.31 14.62
CA GLU A 413 7.92 15.30 13.60
C GLU A 413 7.76 14.15 12.60
N ARG A 414 7.37 12.96 13.09
CA ARG A 414 7.14 11.80 12.22
C ARG A 414 5.99 12.06 11.26
N ALA A 415 4.84 12.51 11.75
CA ALA A 415 3.68 12.78 10.92
C ALA A 415 3.95 13.90 9.90
N GLY A 416 4.58 15.00 10.32
CA GLY A 416 4.93 16.12 9.44
C GLY A 416 5.94 15.76 8.35
N ARG A 417 6.83 14.78 8.58
CA ARG A 417 7.77 14.28 7.56
C ARG A 417 7.15 13.25 6.62
N VAL A 418 6.20 12.45 7.10
CA VAL A 418 5.49 11.44 6.29
C VAL A 418 4.49 12.11 5.35
N PHE A 419 3.65 13.01 5.86
CA PHE A 419 2.56 13.59 5.08
C PHE A 419 2.93 14.97 4.56
N SER A 420 3.25 15.04 3.27
CA SER A 420 3.67 16.29 2.60
C SER A 420 2.56 16.98 1.80
N HIS A 421 1.33 16.48 1.85
CA HIS A 421 0.21 17.03 1.08
C HIS A 421 -0.42 18.28 1.72
N ARG A 422 -0.19 18.49 3.02
CA ARG A 422 -0.56 19.70 3.78
C ARG A 422 0.19 19.76 5.11
N GLN A 423 0.15 20.91 5.78
CA GLN A 423 0.68 21.06 7.14
C GLN A 423 -0.30 20.49 8.20
N LEU A 424 0.23 20.15 9.38
CA LEU A 424 -0.56 19.54 10.46
C LEU A 424 -1.52 20.54 11.13
N GLU A 425 -1.20 21.83 11.09
CA GLU A 425 -1.97 22.94 11.68
C GLU A 425 -3.20 23.34 10.86
N GLU A 426 -3.33 22.83 9.63
CA GLU A 426 -4.37 23.31 8.71
C GLU A 426 -5.77 22.83 9.10
N LYS A 427 -5.92 21.55 9.45
CA LYS A 427 -7.18 20.89 9.80
C LYS A 427 -6.94 19.51 10.41
N ASN A 428 -7.98 18.91 10.97
CA ASN A 428 -8.01 17.49 11.34
C ASN A 428 -8.17 16.60 10.09
N GLY A 429 -7.68 15.36 10.18
CA GLY A 429 -7.98 14.31 9.21
C GLY A 429 -6.85 13.30 8.98
N ILE A 430 -5.62 13.66 9.34
CA ILE A 430 -4.47 12.74 9.28
C ILE A 430 -4.61 11.70 10.37
N PHE A 431 -4.80 12.08 11.64
CA PHE A 431 -4.92 11.13 12.75
C PHE A 431 -6.34 10.54 12.83
N THR A 432 -6.51 9.28 12.43
CA THR A 432 -7.83 8.62 12.41
C THR A 432 -8.18 7.96 13.73
N PHE A 433 -7.21 7.29 14.35
CA PHE A 433 -7.34 6.71 15.68
C PHE A 433 -6.03 6.80 16.45
N VAL A 434 -6.15 6.97 17.76
CA VAL A 434 -5.07 6.72 18.72
C VAL A 434 -5.51 5.53 19.56
N ALA A 435 -4.76 4.44 19.48
CA ALA A 435 -5.13 3.18 20.08
C ALA A 435 -4.20 2.79 21.22
N PHE A 436 -4.78 2.48 22.38
CA PHE A 436 -4.06 2.08 23.58
C PHE A 436 -4.57 0.74 24.07
N GLY A 437 -3.65 -0.14 24.43
CA GLY A 437 -4.01 -1.34 25.15
C GLY A 437 -2.86 -2.32 25.27
N ARG A 438 -3.18 -3.44 25.91
CA ARG A 438 -2.23 -4.50 26.16
C ARG A 438 -1.98 -5.34 24.92
N LYS A 439 -0.76 -5.86 24.83
CA LYS A 439 -0.30 -6.69 23.75
C LYS A 439 0.49 -7.84 24.30
N GLU A 440 0.05 -9.04 23.99
CA GLU A 440 0.83 -10.25 24.24
C GLU A 440 2.03 -10.29 23.28
N ASP A 441 3.22 -10.57 23.82
CA ASP A 441 4.44 -10.74 23.05
C ASP A 441 4.32 -11.96 22.14
N GLY A 442 3.83 -11.73 20.91
CA GLY A 442 3.84 -12.72 19.82
C GLY A 442 5.24 -12.96 19.25
N GLY A 443 6.28 -12.88 20.08
CA GLY A 443 7.65 -13.16 19.66
C GLY A 443 7.77 -14.63 19.30
N VAL A 444 8.24 -14.93 18.09
CA VAL A 444 8.82 -16.24 17.78
C VAL A 444 10.08 -16.36 18.63
N GLN A 445 9.96 -16.95 19.81
CA GLN A 445 11.11 -17.41 20.58
C GLN A 445 11.48 -18.80 20.08
N VAL A 446 12.63 -18.91 19.40
CA VAL A 446 13.39 -20.17 19.37
C VAL A 446 14.11 -20.22 20.72
N ILE A 447 13.56 -20.92 21.70
CA ILE A 447 14.26 -21.21 22.95
C ILE A 447 14.12 -22.69 23.24
N GLY A 448 15.26 -23.34 23.35
CA GLY A 448 15.41 -24.74 23.73
C GLY A 448 14.83 -25.01 25.12
N SER A 449 14.34 -26.22 25.29
CA SER A 449 13.76 -26.76 26.51
C SER A 449 14.71 -26.61 27.71
N GLU A 450 14.26 -25.94 28.77
CA GLU A 450 14.18 -26.54 30.12
C GLU A 450 13.65 -25.54 31.18
N GLN A 451 12.93 -26.13 32.16
CA GLN A 451 12.55 -25.60 33.47
C GLN A 451 11.39 -24.59 33.57
N LEU A 452 10.22 -25.10 33.97
CA LEU A 452 9.10 -24.31 34.48
C LEU A 452 8.49 -24.96 35.73
N GLY A 453 9.12 -24.70 36.88
CA GLY A 453 8.45 -24.60 38.18
C GLY A 453 8.62 -23.16 38.67
N GLU A 454 7.62 -22.31 38.45
CA GLU A 454 7.35 -21.01 39.12
C GLU A 454 6.37 -20.17 38.27
N LEU A 455 5.07 -20.43 38.40
CA LEU A 455 4.01 -19.88 37.53
C LEU A 455 3.35 -18.59 38.04
N GLY A 456 3.66 -18.12 39.25
CA GLY A 456 3.01 -16.93 39.83
C GLY A 456 3.66 -15.58 39.51
N LYS A 457 4.95 -15.53 39.17
CA LYS A 457 5.71 -14.28 38.96
C LYS A 457 6.10 -14.01 37.49
N LYS A 458 5.86 -14.97 36.58
CA LYS A 458 6.13 -14.83 35.13
C LYS A 458 4.99 -14.17 34.34
N PHE A 459 3.79 -13.99 34.91
CA PHE A 459 2.65 -13.41 34.19
C PHE A 459 2.91 -11.98 33.68
N ASN A 460 3.71 -11.17 34.39
CA ASN A 460 4.04 -9.81 33.98
C ASN A 460 5.11 -9.70 32.87
N LYS A 461 5.75 -10.80 32.45
CA LYS A 461 6.78 -10.73 31.39
C LYS A 461 6.23 -10.90 29.97
N LYS A 462 4.98 -11.33 29.79
CA LYS A 462 4.42 -11.66 28.46
C LYS A 462 3.48 -10.60 27.87
N VAL A 463 3.03 -9.63 28.66
CA VAL A 463 2.05 -8.63 28.22
C VAL A 463 2.66 -7.24 28.37
N GLN A 464 2.80 -6.54 27.25
CA GLN A 464 3.32 -5.17 27.20
C GLN A 464 2.21 -4.21 26.82
N THR A 465 2.25 -2.99 27.34
CA THR A 465 1.38 -1.91 26.87
C THR A 465 1.85 -1.45 25.48
N SER A 466 0.91 -1.14 24.59
CA SER A 466 1.16 -0.64 23.24
C SER A 466 0.33 0.61 22.96
N LEU A 467 0.96 1.57 22.30
CA LEU A 467 0.30 2.73 21.70
C LEU A 467 0.40 2.58 20.18
N SER A 468 -0.68 2.81 19.45
CA SER A 468 -0.67 2.78 17.99
C SER A 468 -1.37 4.03 17.46
N VAL A 469 -0.68 4.75 16.58
CA VAL A 469 -1.16 6.00 16.01
C VAL A 469 -1.53 5.73 14.57
N TYR A 470 -2.83 5.73 14.28
CA TYR A 470 -3.39 5.41 12.98
C TYR A 470 -3.60 6.68 12.17
N MET A 471 -3.19 6.62 10.90
CA MET A 471 -3.18 7.77 10.03
C MET A 471 -3.67 7.40 8.63
N THR A 472 -4.41 8.30 7.99
CA THR A 472 -4.89 8.11 6.62
C THR A 472 -4.46 9.31 5.79
N PRO A 473 -3.87 9.10 4.60
CA PRO A 473 -3.54 10.20 3.71
C PRO A 473 -4.82 10.70 3.02
N GLU A 474 -4.89 11.99 2.72
CA GLU A 474 -5.93 12.52 1.83
C GLU A 474 -5.69 12.04 0.39
N PHE A 475 -6.76 11.94 -0.39
CA PHE A 475 -6.60 11.68 -1.81
C PHE A 475 -5.96 12.89 -2.49
N VAL A 476 -4.74 12.71 -2.98
CA VAL A 476 -4.12 13.72 -3.82
C VAL A 476 -4.52 13.45 -5.26
N LEU A 477 -5.39 14.28 -5.84
CA LEU A 477 -5.87 14.10 -7.23
C LEU A 477 -4.75 14.24 -8.27
N SER A 478 -3.70 14.96 -7.89
CA SER A 478 -2.45 15.06 -8.63
C SER A 478 -1.33 14.90 -7.60
N PRO A 479 -0.72 13.71 -7.47
CA PRO A 479 0.25 13.45 -6.41
C PRO A 479 1.34 14.54 -6.46
N PRO A 480 1.87 15.01 -5.32
CA PRO A 480 3.07 15.83 -5.35
C PRO A 480 4.16 14.96 -5.97
N VAL A 481 4.37 15.09 -7.28
CA VAL A 481 5.37 14.29 -7.96
C VAL A 481 6.70 14.81 -7.43
N PRO A 482 7.46 14.03 -6.65
CA PRO A 482 8.70 14.54 -6.13
C PRO A 482 9.63 14.96 -7.28
N PHE A 483 10.60 15.81 -7.00
CA PHE A 483 11.75 16.07 -7.88
C PHE A 483 12.67 14.84 -7.96
N PHE A 484 12.11 13.63 -8.11
CA PHE A 484 12.86 12.37 -8.18
C PHE A 484 12.74 11.73 -9.56
N PRO A 485 13.78 10.98 -9.97
CA PRO A 485 13.85 10.39 -11.28
C PRO A 485 12.81 9.30 -11.53
N LEU A 486 12.45 9.12 -12.80
CA LEU A 486 11.59 8.05 -13.29
C LEU A 486 12.19 6.66 -12.98
N ILE A 487 11.36 5.66 -12.70
CA ILE A 487 11.77 4.29 -12.32
C ILE A 487 11.43 3.27 -13.45
N ALA A 488 12.18 2.17 -13.51
CA ALA A 488 12.28 1.18 -14.61
C ALA A 488 11.02 0.80 -15.37
N GLY A 489 9.88 0.63 -14.68
CA GLY A 489 8.65 0.16 -15.33
C GLY A 489 7.91 1.20 -16.19
N TRP A 490 8.34 2.47 -16.16
CA TRP A 490 7.59 3.61 -16.75
C TRP A 490 8.34 4.25 -17.93
N LEU A 491 9.53 3.76 -18.22
CA LEU A 491 10.36 4.24 -19.30
C LEU A 491 10.26 3.28 -20.48
N PRO A 492 10.33 3.78 -21.73
CA PRO A 492 10.58 2.92 -22.87
C PRO A 492 11.81 2.05 -22.60
N ALA A 493 11.78 0.79 -23.03
CA ALA A 493 12.92 -0.11 -22.89
C ALA A 493 14.22 0.51 -23.45
N TYR A 494 14.08 1.35 -24.47
CA TYR A 494 15.17 2.10 -25.09
C TYR A 494 14.82 3.57 -25.25
N LEU A 495 15.77 4.43 -24.93
CA LEU A 495 15.76 5.85 -25.28
C LEU A 495 16.81 6.12 -26.36
N TYR A 496 16.67 7.24 -27.07
CA TYR A 496 17.53 7.59 -28.19
C TYR A 496 18.09 9.00 -28.04
N ARG A 497 19.38 9.17 -28.35
CA ARG A 497 20.07 10.44 -28.38
C ARG A 497 20.59 10.70 -29.79
N VAL A 498 20.32 11.88 -30.35
CA VAL A 498 21.05 12.33 -31.55
C VAL A 498 22.29 13.11 -31.12
N MET A 499 23.44 12.59 -31.48
CA MET A 499 24.75 13.17 -31.23
C MET A 499 25.23 13.93 -32.46
N TYR A 500 25.58 15.20 -32.29
CA TYR A 500 26.15 16.04 -33.35
C TYR A 500 27.24 16.95 -32.77
N CYS A 501 28.06 17.53 -33.64
CA CYS A 501 29.02 18.56 -33.25
C CYS A 501 28.52 19.94 -33.69
N PRO A 502 28.54 20.98 -32.84
CA PRO A 502 28.83 20.95 -31.40
C PRO A 502 27.56 20.69 -30.57
N SER A 503 27.44 19.53 -29.92
CA SER A 503 26.36 19.27 -28.95
C SER A 503 26.78 19.65 -27.53
N GLN A 504 25.79 19.83 -26.65
CA GLN A 504 25.99 20.02 -25.20
C GLN A 504 26.38 18.72 -24.48
N THR A 505 26.90 17.73 -25.21
CA THR A 505 27.24 16.40 -24.72
C THR A 505 28.55 15.92 -25.34
N ARG A 506 29.36 15.16 -24.60
CA ARG A 506 30.64 14.61 -25.07
C ARG A 506 30.88 13.21 -24.53
N TYR A 507 31.71 12.43 -25.23
CA TYR A 507 32.22 11.19 -24.67
C TYR A 507 33.42 11.47 -23.77
N SER A 508 33.45 10.85 -22.59
CA SER A 508 34.63 10.81 -21.72
C SER A 508 35.64 9.78 -22.22
N ALA A 509 36.87 9.83 -21.70
CA ALA A 509 37.89 8.83 -22.01
C ALA A 509 37.47 7.39 -21.62
N ALA A 510 36.61 7.27 -20.61
CA ALA A 510 36.05 6.01 -20.14
C ALA A 510 34.79 5.57 -20.92
N GLY A 511 34.42 6.30 -21.98
CA GLY A 511 33.28 5.97 -22.86
C GLY A 511 31.92 6.42 -22.33
N TRP A 512 31.87 7.18 -21.23
CA TRP A 512 30.62 7.76 -20.73
C TRP A 512 30.15 8.84 -21.67
N LEU A 513 28.85 8.92 -21.92
CA LEU A 513 28.28 10.08 -22.58
C LEU A 513 27.88 11.08 -21.51
N GLU A 514 28.59 12.20 -21.44
CA GLU A 514 28.46 13.22 -20.40
C GLU A 514 27.81 14.50 -20.94
N ALA A 515 27.01 15.16 -20.12
CA ALA A 515 26.59 16.53 -20.29
C ALA A 515 27.79 17.49 -20.16
N ARG A 516 27.67 18.72 -20.67
CA ARG A 516 28.74 19.72 -20.56
C ARG A 516 28.94 20.23 -19.15
N ASP A 517 27.93 20.13 -18.29
CA ASP A 517 28.01 20.37 -16.87
C ASP A 517 27.74 19.06 -16.11
N THR A 518 28.74 18.54 -15.40
CA THR A 518 28.60 17.35 -14.57
C THR A 518 28.79 17.65 -13.08
N GLN A 519 28.95 18.92 -12.72
CA GLN A 519 29.32 19.36 -11.37
C GLN A 519 28.13 19.91 -10.60
N LYS A 520 27.20 20.61 -11.28
CA LYS A 520 25.95 21.04 -10.64
C LYS A 520 25.19 19.84 -10.08
N PHE A 521 24.62 19.93 -8.88
CA PHE A 521 23.92 18.82 -8.19
C PHE A 521 24.73 17.52 -7.97
N ALA A 522 26.07 17.59 -7.93
CA ALA A 522 26.91 16.44 -7.57
C ALA A 522 26.92 16.15 -6.05
N SER A 523 26.66 17.15 -5.20
CA SER A 523 26.56 17.02 -3.73
C SER A 523 25.11 16.88 -3.27
N HIS A 524 24.87 16.06 -2.24
CA HIS A 524 23.55 15.69 -1.69
C HIS A 524 22.89 16.81 -0.83
N GLU A 525 22.90 18.05 -1.32
CA GLU A 525 22.26 19.22 -0.66
C GLU A 525 20.85 19.46 -1.23
N PRO A 526 19.94 20.10 -0.49
CA PRO A 526 18.55 20.27 -0.90
C PRO A 526 18.44 20.99 -2.25
N PHE A 527 17.52 20.50 -3.08
CA PHE A 527 17.22 21.01 -4.41
C PHE A 527 16.67 22.45 -4.31
N ASP A 528 17.42 23.44 -4.78
CA ASP A 528 16.86 24.77 -5.06
C ASP A 528 15.96 24.67 -6.30
N ARG A 529 14.66 24.85 -6.09
CA ARG A 529 13.63 24.77 -7.12
C ARG A 529 13.84 25.80 -8.23
N ASP A 530 14.26 27.01 -7.88
CA ASP A 530 14.39 28.10 -8.83
C ASP A 530 15.68 27.94 -9.65
N GLU A 531 16.77 27.48 -9.04
CA GLU A 531 17.98 27.12 -9.80
C GLU A 531 17.70 25.99 -10.80
N PHE A 532 16.97 24.94 -10.37
CA PHE A 532 16.62 23.84 -11.26
C PHE A 532 15.71 24.30 -12.41
N ARG A 533 14.75 25.19 -12.13
CA ARG A 533 13.90 25.84 -13.14
C ARG A 533 14.72 26.57 -14.18
N ASP A 534 15.66 27.40 -13.76
CA ASP A 534 16.52 28.15 -14.67
C ASP A 534 17.39 27.23 -15.52
N MET A 535 17.81 26.10 -14.99
CA MET A 535 18.60 25.11 -15.74
C MET A 535 17.77 24.40 -16.81
N VAL A 536 16.51 24.08 -16.52
CA VAL A 536 15.58 23.52 -17.51
C VAL A 536 15.29 24.56 -18.60
N LEU A 537 15.01 25.81 -18.22
CA LEU A 537 14.82 26.92 -19.16
C LEU A 537 16.04 27.11 -20.09
N ASN A 538 17.24 27.10 -19.52
CA ASN A 538 18.48 27.18 -20.29
C ASN A 538 18.66 25.96 -21.21
N HIS A 539 18.27 24.76 -20.78
CA HIS A 539 18.38 23.56 -21.62
C HIS A 539 17.45 23.60 -22.84
N ILE A 540 16.20 24.05 -22.66
CA ILE A 540 15.22 24.12 -23.75
C ILE A 540 15.45 25.33 -24.67
N ASP A 541 16.10 26.39 -24.16
CA ASP A 541 16.57 27.49 -24.98
C ASP A 541 17.90 27.16 -25.66
N TRP A 542 17.81 26.71 -26.91
CA TRP A 542 18.98 26.37 -27.72
C TRP A 542 19.89 27.57 -28.07
N ASN A 543 19.45 28.80 -27.81
CA ASN A 543 20.28 29.99 -27.95
C ASN A 543 20.99 30.36 -26.65
N SER A 544 20.70 29.67 -25.54
CA SER A 544 21.40 29.91 -24.29
C SER A 544 22.88 29.52 -24.46
N GLY A 545 23.78 30.44 -24.11
CA GLY A 545 25.22 30.15 -24.06
C GLY A 545 25.62 29.26 -22.88
N GLY A 546 24.65 28.85 -22.05
CA GLY A 546 24.84 28.07 -20.84
C GLY A 546 25.29 26.64 -21.12
N LYS A 547 26.10 26.09 -20.22
CA LYS A 547 26.38 24.65 -20.20
C LYS A 547 25.20 23.95 -19.53
N SER A 548 24.62 22.97 -20.23
CA SER A 548 23.52 22.22 -19.67
C SER A 548 24.02 21.01 -18.87
N PRO A 549 23.39 20.69 -17.72
CA PRO A 549 23.63 19.45 -16.99
C PRO A 549 22.85 18.25 -17.56
N PHE A 550 21.98 18.48 -18.55
CA PHE A 550 21.06 17.48 -19.06
C PHE A 550 21.49 16.95 -20.43
N ILE A 551 21.18 15.68 -20.65
CA ILE A 551 21.28 14.96 -21.92
C ILE A 551 19.84 14.71 -22.39
N SER A 552 19.45 15.31 -23.52
CA SER A 552 18.14 15.07 -24.14
C SER A 552 18.05 13.66 -24.72
N LEU A 553 17.08 12.89 -24.24
CA LEU A 553 16.77 11.54 -24.68
C LEU A 553 15.34 11.48 -25.23
N LEU A 554 15.11 10.69 -26.27
CA LEU A 554 13.83 10.57 -26.96
C LEU A 554 13.30 9.13 -26.89
N PRO A 555 11.99 8.90 -26.75
CA PRO A 555 11.41 7.58 -26.50
C PRO A 555 11.33 6.69 -27.74
N GLY A 556 11.44 7.28 -28.92
CA GLY A 556 11.22 6.59 -30.18
C GLY A 556 12.31 6.92 -31.19
N PRO A 557 12.76 5.94 -31.99
CA PRO A 557 13.83 6.17 -32.95
C PRO A 557 13.38 7.05 -34.12
N CYS A 558 12.13 6.93 -34.57
CA CYS A 558 11.60 7.79 -35.63
C CYS A 558 11.64 9.26 -35.20
N GLY A 559 11.12 9.56 -34.01
CA GLY A 559 11.15 10.92 -33.46
C GLY A 559 12.56 11.47 -33.30
N ALA A 560 13.52 10.61 -32.89
CA ALA A 560 14.92 11.00 -32.82
C ALA A 560 15.54 11.27 -34.19
N VAL A 561 15.30 10.42 -35.18
CA VAL A 561 15.79 10.61 -36.55
C VAL A 561 15.19 11.86 -37.19
N ASP A 562 13.88 12.06 -37.06
CA ASP A 562 13.19 13.25 -37.56
C ASP A 562 13.74 14.52 -36.92
N TRP A 563 13.98 14.47 -35.61
CA TRP A 563 14.65 15.56 -34.89
C TRP A 563 16.05 15.83 -35.43
N GLY A 564 16.88 14.79 -35.63
CA GLY A 564 18.21 14.92 -36.21
C GLY A 564 18.20 15.53 -37.62
N ARG A 565 17.26 15.09 -38.47
CA ARG A 565 17.06 15.61 -39.84
C ARG A 565 16.62 17.07 -39.82
N ALA A 566 15.67 17.44 -38.97
CA ALA A 566 15.14 18.79 -38.86
C ALA A 566 16.17 19.77 -38.27
N LEU A 567 16.91 19.35 -37.24
CA LEU A 567 17.86 20.21 -36.52
C LEU A 567 19.13 20.47 -37.35
N ARG A 568 19.60 19.47 -38.10
CA ARG A 568 20.91 19.47 -38.77
C ARG A 568 20.84 18.72 -40.12
N PRO A 569 20.09 19.25 -41.11
CA PRO A 569 19.90 18.57 -42.40
C PRO A 569 21.21 18.35 -43.16
N ASN A 570 22.21 19.21 -42.98
CA ASN A 570 23.48 19.18 -43.73
C ASN A 570 24.69 18.71 -42.91
N ASN A 571 24.54 18.41 -41.62
CA ASN A 571 25.66 17.99 -40.78
C ASN A 571 25.62 16.47 -40.56
N ASN A 572 26.80 15.90 -40.28
CA ASN A 572 26.92 14.53 -39.78
C ASN A 572 26.44 14.50 -38.32
N TRP A 573 25.61 13.52 -38.03
CA TRP A 573 25.14 13.21 -36.69
C TRP A 573 24.97 11.70 -36.54
N ASP A 574 25.06 11.23 -35.30
CA ASP A 574 24.90 9.82 -34.96
C ASP A 574 23.64 9.64 -34.12
N LEU A 575 22.86 8.60 -34.41
CA LEU A 575 21.81 8.11 -33.52
C LEU A 575 22.43 7.15 -32.52
N VAL A 576 22.20 7.40 -31.24
CA VAL A 576 22.66 6.56 -30.13
C VAL A 576 21.43 5.94 -29.47
N GLU A 577 21.38 4.62 -29.39
CA GLU A 577 20.36 3.86 -28.65
C GLU A 577 20.87 3.57 -27.23
N ILE A 578 19.99 3.75 -26.25
CA ILE A 578 20.32 3.69 -24.83
C ILE A 578 19.31 2.79 -24.12
N GLU A 579 19.79 1.71 -23.50
CA GLU A 579 18.98 0.78 -22.72
C GLU A 579 18.66 1.38 -21.35
N THR A 580 17.37 1.56 -21.09
CA THR A 580 16.91 2.32 -19.93
C THR A 580 17.11 1.57 -18.61
N ALA A 581 17.09 0.23 -18.63
CA ALA A 581 17.34 -0.58 -17.44
C ALA A 581 18.75 -0.34 -16.87
N GLU A 582 19.75 -0.22 -17.74
CA GLU A 582 21.14 0.03 -17.33
C GLU A 582 21.34 1.47 -16.81
N LEU A 583 20.57 2.46 -17.30
CA LEU A 583 20.58 3.82 -16.73
C LEU A 583 20.16 3.80 -15.26
N LEU A 584 19.11 3.06 -14.97
CA LEU A 584 18.51 3.03 -13.63
C LEU A 584 19.32 2.18 -12.66
N TRP A 585 19.91 1.09 -13.15
CA TRP A 585 20.86 0.29 -12.38
C TRP A 585 22.04 1.12 -11.87
N GLU A 586 22.54 2.05 -12.69
CA GLU A 586 23.64 2.96 -12.35
C GLU A 586 23.20 4.21 -11.58
N GLY A 587 21.93 4.28 -11.13
CA GLY A 587 21.40 5.39 -10.35
C GLY A 587 21.29 6.70 -11.12
N VAL A 588 21.20 6.66 -12.46
CA VAL A 588 21.08 7.86 -13.29
C VAL A 588 19.70 8.51 -13.10
N ARG A 589 19.67 9.83 -12.89
CA ARG A 589 18.43 10.58 -12.74
C ARG A 589 17.82 10.95 -14.08
N LEU A 590 16.58 10.54 -14.34
CA LEU A 590 15.81 10.80 -15.55
C LEU A 590 14.52 11.55 -15.25
N PHE A 591 14.23 12.61 -16.01
CA PHE A 591 13.00 13.38 -15.86
C PHE A 591 12.29 13.51 -17.20
N LYS A 592 10.96 13.45 -17.24
CA LYS A 592 10.20 13.79 -18.45
C LYS A 592 10.06 15.30 -18.54
N LEU A 593 10.44 15.90 -19.68
CA LEU A 593 10.52 17.36 -19.79
C LEU A 593 9.16 18.04 -19.58
N VAL A 594 8.07 17.44 -20.09
CA VAL A 594 6.71 17.98 -19.89
C VAL A 594 6.32 18.01 -18.42
N ASP A 595 6.53 16.90 -17.69
CA ASP A 595 6.20 16.79 -16.27
C ASP A 595 7.01 17.79 -15.42
N VAL A 596 8.28 18.01 -15.80
CA VAL A 596 9.14 19.01 -15.14
C VAL A 596 8.68 20.43 -15.46
N SER A 597 8.32 20.70 -16.72
CA SER A 597 7.91 22.03 -17.16
C SER A 597 6.61 22.47 -16.49
N ASP A 598 5.63 21.57 -16.42
CA ASP A 598 4.35 21.80 -15.75
C ASP A 598 4.55 22.12 -14.26
N LYS A 599 5.42 21.37 -13.57
CA LYS A 599 5.72 21.59 -12.14
C LYS A 599 6.50 22.87 -11.85
N LEU A 600 7.32 23.31 -12.80
CA LEU A 600 8.14 24.50 -12.66
C LEU A 600 7.47 25.76 -13.21
N GLY A 601 6.26 25.65 -13.77
CA GLY A 601 5.58 26.76 -14.44
C GLY A 601 6.44 27.30 -15.59
N ILE A 602 6.94 26.38 -16.43
CA ILE A 602 7.72 26.69 -17.63
C ILE A 602 6.82 26.49 -18.84
N ASP A 603 6.60 27.57 -19.59
CA ASP A 603 5.90 27.51 -20.87
C ASP A 603 6.83 26.96 -21.95
N LEU A 604 6.51 25.76 -22.45
CA LEU A 604 7.27 25.15 -23.54
C LEU A 604 7.05 25.93 -24.85
N PRO A 605 8.11 26.29 -25.60
CA PRO A 605 7.97 27.08 -26.83
C PRO A 605 7.07 26.42 -27.87
N ALA A 606 5.99 27.09 -28.28
CA ALA A 606 4.98 26.54 -29.20
C ALA A 606 5.58 25.98 -30.51
N LYS A 607 6.58 26.67 -31.08
CA LYS A 607 7.28 26.27 -32.32
C LYS A 607 8.15 25.00 -32.18
N LYS A 608 8.52 24.61 -30.95
CA LYS A 608 9.34 23.43 -30.62
C LYS A 608 8.54 22.35 -29.88
N SER A 609 7.27 22.62 -29.60
CA SER A 609 6.44 21.87 -28.65
C SER A 609 6.19 20.41 -29.03
N SER A 610 6.21 20.05 -30.32
CA SER A 610 5.94 18.68 -30.76
C SER A 610 7.01 17.67 -30.32
N TYR A 611 8.29 18.06 -30.28
CA TYR A 611 9.39 17.16 -29.89
C TYR A 611 9.68 17.25 -28.38
N LEU A 612 9.63 18.46 -27.82
CA LEU A 612 9.90 18.70 -26.39
C LEU A 612 8.90 17.94 -25.48
N ARG A 613 7.66 17.73 -25.95
CA ARG A 613 6.62 16.98 -25.20
C ARG A 613 7.00 15.53 -24.89
N PHE A 614 7.89 14.94 -25.68
CA PHE A 614 8.30 13.55 -25.53
C PHE A 614 9.73 13.40 -25.01
N GLU A 615 10.42 14.51 -24.75
CA GLU A 615 11.81 14.51 -24.32
C GLU A 615 11.97 14.06 -22.86
N TYR A 616 13.03 13.31 -22.61
CA TYR A 616 13.53 12.96 -21.29
C TYR A 616 14.86 13.67 -21.04
N LEU A 617 14.99 14.29 -19.88
CA LEU A 617 16.21 14.91 -19.39
C LEU A 617 16.98 13.89 -18.54
N CYS A 618 18.10 13.40 -19.06
CA CYS A 618 19.04 12.58 -18.31
C CYS A 618 20.09 13.48 -17.65
N LEU A 619 20.23 13.39 -16.32
CA LEU A 619 21.15 14.24 -15.59
C LEU A 619 22.59 13.70 -15.63
N HIS A 620 23.51 14.57 -16.02
CA HIS A 620 24.96 14.43 -16.07
C HIS A 620 25.52 13.40 -17.05
N ARG A 621 25.11 12.14 -16.99
CA ARG A 621 25.81 11.09 -17.71
C ARG A 621 24.97 9.86 -18.03
N VAL A 622 25.30 9.26 -19.16
CA VAL A 622 24.86 7.93 -19.61
C VAL A 622 26.07 7.00 -19.55
N PRO A 623 25.96 5.85 -18.86
CA PRO A 623 27.06 4.92 -18.68
C PRO A 623 27.32 4.13 -19.97
N PRO A 624 28.57 3.69 -20.23
CA PRO A 624 28.93 3.03 -21.50
C PRO A 624 28.15 1.74 -21.76
N ASN A 625 27.80 0.99 -20.70
CA ASN A 625 27.00 -0.23 -20.76
C ASN A 625 25.55 0.02 -21.20
N ALA A 626 24.98 1.20 -20.90
CA ALA A 626 23.65 1.55 -21.38
C ALA A 626 23.64 1.86 -22.88
N ILE A 627 24.77 2.14 -23.51
CA ILE A 627 24.82 2.45 -24.94
C ILE A 627 24.88 1.15 -25.75
N THR A 628 23.76 0.77 -26.34
CA THR A 628 23.61 -0.49 -27.10
C THR A 628 24.02 -0.34 -28.56
N GLN A 629 23.79 0.84 -29.13
CA GLN A 629 24.07 1.09 -30.55
C GLN A 629 24.43 2.54 -30.83
N LYS A 630 25.28 2.72 -31.85
CA LYS A 630 25.58 4.02 -32.45
C LYS A 630 25.57 3.90 -33.97
N VAL A 631 24.76 4.71 -34.65
CA VAL A 631 24.63 4.68 -36.11
C VAL A 631 24.73 6.08 -36.71
N SER A 632 25.67 6.26 -37.64
CA SER A 632 25.82 7.51 -38.37
C SER A 632 24.69 7.73 -39.37
N LYS A 633 24.28 8.99 -39.52
CA LYS A 633 23.20 9.46 -40.39
C LYS A 633 23.19 8.80 -41.77
N GLU A 634 24.36 8.62 -42.39
CA GLU A 634 24.50 8.10 -43.76
C GLU A 634 24.03 6.65 -43.89
N LYS A 635 23.99 5.91 -42.77
CA LYS A 635 23.55 4.52 -42.71
C LYS A 635 22.05 4.40 -42.37
N ILE A 636 21.37 5.51 -42.04
CA ILE A 636 19.96 5.52 -41.65
C ILE A 636 19.09 5.64 -42.92
N PRO A 637 18.21 4.67 -43.20
CA PRO A 637 17.37 4.69 -44.40
C PRO A 637 16.40 5.88 -44.40
N SER A 638 16.10 6.41 -45.60
CA SER A 638 15.18 7.54 -45.77
C SER A 638 13.78 7.23 -45.26
N ASP A 639 13.25 6.04 -45.56
CA ASP A 639 11.80 5.78 -45.54
C ASP A 639 11.36 4.61 -44.65
N THR A 640 12.27 3.89 -43.97
CA THR A 640 11.93 2.64 -43.24
C THR A 640 12.73 2.44 -41.95
N ILE A 641 12.47 3.26 -40.93
CA ILE A 641 13.30 3.32 -39.71
C ILE A 641 13.03 2.16 -38.72
N LEU A 642 11.76 1.85 -38.41
CA LEU A 642 11.41 0.84 -37.40
C LEU A 642 11.83 -0.60 -37.78
N PRO A 643 11.46 -1.13 -38.96
CA PRO A 643 11.89 -2.46 -39.38
C PRO A 643 13.42 -2.59 -39.49
N TRP A 644 14.10 -1.49 -39.81
CA TRP A 644 15.56 -1.45 -39.90
C TRP A 644 16.22 -1.56 -38.51
N ILE A 645 15.70 -0.86 -37.49
CA ILE A 645 16.21 -0.98 -36.12
C ILE A 645 15.96 -2.38 -35.54
N GLU A 646 14.78 -2.95 -35.78
CA GLU A 646 14.51 -4.32 -35.35
C GLU A 646 15.43 -5.35 -36.01
N ASN A 647 15.77 -5.15 -37.29
CA ASN A 647 16.72 -6.00 -38.00
C ASN A 647 18.15 -5.82 -37.46
N LEU A 648 18.57 -4.58 -37.16
CA LEU A 648 19.87 -4.32 -36.52
C LEU A 648 19.98 -5.03 -35.17
N ARG A 649 18.92 -5.03 -34.35
CA ARG A 649 18.89 -5.76 -33.08
C ARG A 649 19.04 -7.26 -33.26
N LYS A 650 18.41 -7.84 -34.30
CA LYS A 650 18.52 -9.28 -34.63
C LYS A 650 19.93 -9.68 -35.10
N GLN A 651 20.67 -8.74 -35.70
CA GLN A 651 22.03 -8.98 -36.20
C GLN A 651 23.11 -8.82 -35.12
N GLN A 652 22.78 -8.27 -33.96
CA GLN A 652 23.70 -8.25 -32.83
C GLN A 652 23.77 -9.63 -32.17
N PRO A 653 24.95 -10.06 -31.68
CA PRO A 653 25.02 -11.22 -30.80
C PRO A 653 24.09 -10.93 -29.62
N GLN A 654 23.15 -11.85 -29.32
CA GLN A 654 22.35 -11.71 -28.11
C GLN A 654 23.30 -11.58 -26.93
N ARG A 655 23.46 -10.35 -26.43
CA ARG A 655 23.93 -10.16 -25.08
C ARG A 655 22.84 -10.83 -24.26
N THR A 656 23.18 -11.93 -23.60
CA THR A 656 22.38 -12.38 -22.47
C THR A 656 22.09 -11.12 -21.66
N PRO A 657 20.81 -10.79 -21.40
CA PRO A 657 20.49 -9.81 -20.39
C PRO A 657 21.39 -10.12 -19.19
N ARG A 658 21.91 -9.10 -18.49
CA ARG A 658 22.35 -9.35 -17.12
C ARG A 658 21.10 -9.78 -16.37
N SER A 659 20.80 -11.06 -16.47
CA SER A 659 19.82 -11.73 -15.68
C SER A 659 20.21 -11.42 -14.26
N VAL A 660 19.25 -10.93 -13.50
CA VAL A 660 19.28 -10.85 -12.04
C VAL A 660 19.60 -12.22 -11.40
N THR A 661 19.80 -13.28 -12.19
CA THR A 661 20.19 -14.61 -11.77
C THR A 661 21.37 -15.17 -12.58
N ARG A 662 22.61 -15.03 -12.07
CA ARG A 662 23.67 -16.05 -12.22
C ARG A 662 24.88 -15.77 -11.30
N LYS A 663 24.66 -16.01 -10.01
CA LYS A 663 25.66 -16.63 -9.12
C LYS A 663 24.97 -17.76 -8.34
N ALA A 664 24.53 -18.77 -9.08
CA ALA A 664 24.28 -20.11 -8.56
C ALA A 664 25.02 -21.09 -9.49
N GLN A 665 26.23 -21.42 -9.05
CA GLN A 665 27.00 -22.63 -9.28
C GLN A 665 26.91 -23.34 -10.65
N ARG A 666 28.08 -23.42 -11.29
CA ARG A 666 28.50 -24.57 -12.08
C ARG A 666 29.62 -25.26 -11.31
N VAL A 667 29.29 -26.31 -10.55
CA VAL A 667 30.26 -27.27 -10.00
C VAL A 667 29.72 -28.67 -10.28
N VAL A 668 30.37 -29.29 -11.27
CA VAL A 668 30.71 -30.72 -11.41
C VAL A 668 29.58 -31.75 -11.46
N PHE A 669 29.44 -32.34 -12.66
CA PHE A 669 28.91 -33.69 -12.89
C PHE A 669 29.84 -34.74 -12.24
N ALA A 670 29.28 -35.66 -11.46
CA ALA A 670 29.82 -36.99 -11.21
C ALA A 670 28.66 -37.98 -10.94
N ASP A 671 28.83 -39.20 -11.44
CA ASP A 671 27.88 -40.29 -11.64
C ASP A 671 27.10 -40.79 -10.41
N ALA A 672 25.86 -41.25 -10.64
CA ALA A 672 25.40 -42.57 -10.22
C ALA A 672 24.12 -42.98 -10.97
N SER A 673 24.19 -44.18 -11.54
CA SER A 673 23.19 -44.96 -12.26
C SER A 673 21.97 -45.36 -11.42
N SER A 674 20.78 -45.34 -12.01
CA SER A 674 19.87 -46.50 -12.09
C SER A 674 18.61 -46.13 -12.89
N ASP A 675 18.26 -47.01 -13.81
CA ASP A 675 17.12 -46.97 -14.73
C ASP A 675 15.76 -46.81 -14.03
N GLU A 676 14.89 -45.96 -14.59
CA GLU A 676 13.53 -46.36 -14.99
C GLU A 676 12.89 -45.29 -15.88
N GLU A 677 12.36 -45.76 -17.00
CA GLU A 677 11.98 -45.03 -18.20
C GLU A 677 10.48 -44.69 -18.17
N ILE A 678 10.11 -43.40 -18.05
CA ILE A 678 8.78 -42.91 -18.45
C ILE A 678 8.94 -41.60 -19.22
N ALA A 679 8.92 -41.69 -20.55
CA ALA A 679 8.91 -40.55 -21.45
C ALA A 679 7.49 -39.95 -21.59
N PRO A 680 7.29 -38.62 -21.49
CA PRO A 680 6.03 -38.00 -21.87
C PRO A 680 6.02 -37.76 -23.39
N LYS A 681 4.98 -38.26 -24.06
CA LYS A 681 4.71 -38.03 -25.48
C LYS A 681 4.54 -36.53 -25.74
N LYS A 682 5.37 -35.97 -26.62
CA LYS A 682 5.10 -34.70 -27.28
C LYS A 682 3.91 -34.87 -28.22
N GLU A 683 2.73 -34.43 -27.81
CA GLU A 683 1.63 -34.25 -28.75
C GLU A 683 2.00 -33.16 -29.76
N ASN A 684 1.81 -33.48 -31.03
CA ASN A 684 2.11 -32.58 -32.14
C ASN A 684 1.06 -31.47 -32.16
N LEU A 685 1.50 -30.21 -32.28
CA LEU A 685 0.65 -29.02 -32.34
C LEU A 685 -0.48 -29.13 -33.37
N LYS A 686 -0.28 -29.95 -34.42
CA LYS A 686 -1.31 -30.29 -35.42
C LYS A 686 -2.49 -31.08 -34.85
N ASP A 687 -2.26 -32.02 -33.94
CA ASP A 687 -3.33 -32.83 -33.34
C ASP A 687 -4.16 -31.99 -32.39
N LEU A 688 -3.52 -31.08 -31.65
CA LEU A 688 -4.22 -30.11 -30.80
C LEU A 688 -5.10 -29.16 -31.62
N LEU A 689 -4.61 -28.70 -32.78
CA LEU A 689 -5.36 -27.86 -33.72
C LEU A 689 -6.52 -28.61 -34.40
N CYS A 690 -6.37 -29.90 -34.67
CA CYS A 690 -7.46 -30.75 -35.17
C CYS A 690 -8.54 -30.93 -34.10
N ARG A 691 -8.15 -31.23 -32.86
CA ARG A 691 -9.08 -31.38 -31.72
C ARG A 691 -9.87 -30.10 -31.45
N LEU A 692 -9.21 -28.94 -31.57
CA LEU A 692 -9.86 -27.65 -31.38
C LEU A 692 -10.91 -27.35 -32.47
N LYS A 693 -10.65 -27.78 -33.72
CA LYS A 693 -11.61 -27.63 -34.83
C LYS A 693 -12.84 -28.51 -34.65
N GLU A 694 -12.65 -29.73 -34.16
CA GLU A 694 -13.76 -30.66 -33.87
C GLU A 694 -14.66 -30.11 -32.75
N LEU A 695 -14.07 -29.62 -31.66
CA LEU A 695 -14.81 -29.00 -30.56
C LEU A 695 -15.58 -27.74 -30.98
N LEU A 696 -15.00 -26.92 -31.87
CA LEU A 696 -15.69 -25.76 -32.43
C LEU A 696 -16.87 -26.17 -33.32
N GLN A 697 -16.76 -27.26 -34.08
CA GLN A 697 -17.87 -27.78 -34.88
C GLN A 697 -18.99 -28.35 -33.99
N GLU A 698 -18.66 -29.03 -32.89
CA GLU A 698 -19.65 -29.51 -31.93
C GLU A 698 -20.38 -28.35 -31.23
N MET A 699 -19.69 -27.28 -30.86
CA MET A 699 -20.31 -26.07 -30.31
C MET A 699 -21.26 -25.39 -31.31
N VAL A 700 -20.91 -25.35 -32.59
CA VAL A 700 -21.78 -24.79 -33.64
C VAL A 700 -23.04 -25.63 -33.83
N ILE A 701 -22.94 -26.95 -33.70
CA ILE A 701 -24.10 -27.86 -33.77
C ILE A 701 -25.02 -27.67 -32.55
N LEU A 702 -24.44 -27.55 -31.35
CA LEU A 702 -25.19 -27.29 -30.12
C LEU A 702 -25.93 -25.94 -30.17
N LEU A 703 -25.28 -24.89 -30.67
CA LEU A 703 -25.89 -23.56 -30.82
C LEU A 703 -27.02 -23.55 -31.85
N LYS A 704 -26.91 -24.31 -32.94
CA LYS A 704 -28.00 -24.47 -33.91
C LYS A 704 -29.18 -25.26 -33.33
N SER A 705 -28.92 -26.29 -32.52
CA SER A 705 -29.97 -27.07 -31.86
C SER A 705 -30.74 -26.30 -30.77
N SER A 706 -30.16 -25.22 -30.24
CA SER A 706 -30.80 -24.35 -29.24
C SER A 706 -31.67 -23.25 -29.85
N SER A 707 -31.53 -22.98 -31.16
CA SER A 707 -32.30 -21.94 -31.88
C SER A 707 -33.69 -22.41 -32.32
N ASP A 708 -33.95 -23.72 -32.34
CA ASP A 708 -35.23 -24.30 -32.80
C ASP A 708 -36.24 -24.56 -31.66
N LYS A 709 -36.01 -24.02 -30.45
CA LYS A 709 -36.90 -24.20 -29.29
C LYS A 709 -37.57 -22.93 -28.76
N GLU A 710 -37.44 -21.80 -29.45
CA GLU A 710 -38.27 -20.61 -29.18
C GLU A 710 -38.91 -20.11 -30.48
N THR A 711 -40.06 -20.71 -30.82
CA THR A 711 -41.17 -20.11 -31.58
C THR A 711 -42.48 -20.62 -31.02
#